data_AF-A0AAD9D4I0-F1
#
_entry.id   AF-A0AAD9D4I0-F1
#
_cell.length_a   1.000
_cell.length_b   1.000
_cell.length_c   1.000
_cell.angle_alpha   90.00
_cell.angle_beta   90.00
_cell.angle_gamma   90.00
#
_symmetry.space_group_name_H-M   'P 1'
#
loop_
_entity.id
_entity.type
_entity.pdbx_description
1 polymer ?
#
loop_
_entity_poly.entity_id
_entity_poly.type
_entity_poly.pdbx_seq_one_letter_code
_entity_poly.pdbx_strand_id
1 'polypeptide(L)'
;MCAHPGKAAAARSCCDVAEADISEYNYKMEFHGERTLFDTTELQCTTDGGRVCDANGLIADNPAVNIRTTYDNVFPSQNTMFWTDASCALSLKVRADGLVAIIHEPATNAFFDDETVPYVDIDNTITFIRVPWETDEMTAEEIFPTVNNTCGAGACSVTHDDACHCEVTVSESAVFDSLPSREDVLSMLKVGALPPESFADDAVTYTLSETSAEVEAYVASGSSIGAKSTIFKVEDEFGNALYLKNLASDITLGGLYTLQNPPNFIELSAPELRDAEYEIDAFLMNLIQHSTSPPFIAKNLLQLHGFSNPTPGQVERVASAFMRGTFTKGDSTFGDGRYGSLGALAAAIALDSESVSPVLDEDPVHGQIREPLLKVIGVMRSLNFQRHPSVKFKNGLFDNMRYKIGQMIFEPPDQFGFFAQDYQPPGAIADAGLFSPESELLGMNAVVGLTNGMFSLHNFGLTTGFGGFGTFIKGGYEVGDTSSSVGYLSYKPSASDVKDKIDELSTLLMAGRLSDENKQVIFDAYTSFNATNGTEVAERVMMKLLTTTPEFHSTSTLRKTGAPRPVTPPPEMSSTPYKAIVYINLFGGLDSFNVLTPHKNGGSCSLYDDYFEARGGVKGIGLRMDQILPIDGSTAGISGCNTFGINKMLPALKEIFDEGKGVFLANMGHLHKPVNKDNWMTETRTDLFSHHTMKKESHEVDAFKEGEGPGVM
;
A
#
# COMPACT_ATOMS: atom_id res chain seq x y z
N MET A 1 26.17 5.71 -22.67
CA MET A 1 24.69 5.60 -22.76
C MET A 1 24.25 6.00 -24.17
N CYS A 2 23.25 5.34 -24.77
CA CYS A 2 22.66 5.79 -26.04
C CYS A 2 21.79 7.05 -25.83
N ALA A 3 21.78 7.95 -26.80
CA ALA A 3 20.98 9.17 -26.77
C ALA A 3 20.34 9.43 -28.15
N HIS A 4 19.13 10.00 -28.16
CA HIS A 4 18.41 10.34 -29.39
C HIS A 4 19.00 11.63 -30.00
N PRO A 5 19.48 11.64 -31.26
CA PRO A 5 20.20 12.78 -31.84
C PRO A 5 19.36 14.06 -31.96
N GLY A 6 18.04 13.90 -32.11
CA GLY A 6 17.06 15.00 -32.12
C GLY A 6 16.66 15.55 -30.74
N LYS A 7 17.33 15.15 -29.65
CA LYS A 7 17.13 15.74 -28.31
C LYS A 7 18.41 16.36 -27.80
N ALA A 8 18.29 17.43 -27.00
CA ALA A 8 19.42 18.10 -26.37
C ALA A 8 19.92 17.28 -25.16
N ALA A 9 20.54 16.13 -25.43
CA ALA A 9 20.86 15.11 -24.42
C ALA A 9 22.27 15.24 -23.84
N ALA A 10 23.20 15.83 -24.58
CA ALA A 10 24.61 15.91 -24.19
C ALA A 10 25.26 17.23 -24.62
N ALA A 11 26.39 17.53 -23.99
CA ALA A 11 27.22 18.66 -24.38
C ALA A 11 28.02 18.38 -25.65
N ARG A 12 28.46 19.45 -26.30
CA ARG A 12 29.34 19.43 -27.48
C ARG A 12 30.70 18.80 -27.17
N SER A 13 31.26 18.06 -28.13
CA SER A 13 32.59 17.43 -28.05
C SER A 13 33.30 17.49 -29.40
N CYS A 14 34.25 18.42 -29.56
CA CYS A 14 35.00 18.51 -30.80
C CYS A 14 36.47 18.13 -30.62
N CYS A 15 36.95 17.33 -31.55
CA CYS A 15 38.31 16.84 -31.65
C CYS A 15 38.94 17.33 -32.97
N ASP A 16 40.28 17.22 -33.07
CA ASP A 16 41.07 17.58 -34.25
C ASP A 16 41.02 19.07 -34.64
N VAL A 17 40.73 19.96 -33.69
CA VAL A 17 40.70 21.43 -33.90
C VAL A 17 42.13 22.01 -33.92
N ALA A 18 42.39 23.00 -34.78
CA ALA A 18 43.74 23.52 -35.03
C ALA A 18 44.33 24.45 -33.94
N GLU A 19 43.68 24.61 -32.77
CA GLU A 19 44.12 25.53 -31.72
C GLU A 19 45.16 24.94 -30.74
N ALA A 20 46.05 25.81 -30.24
CA ALA A 20 47.19 25.41 -29.40
C ALA A 20 46.83 25.06 -27.93
N ASP A 21 45.61 25.37 -27.48
CA ASP A 21 45.09 25.07 -26.13
C ASP A 21 43.73 24.34 -26.23
N ILE A 22 43.80 23.08 -26.65
CA ILE A 22 42.65 22.20 -26.90
C ILE A 22 41.78 22.03 -25.63
N SER A 23 42.41 22.08 -24.44
CA SER A 23 41.74 21.91 -23.14
C SER A 23 40.86 23.09 -22.71
N GLU A 24 41.07 24.30 -23.24
CA GLU A 24 40.20 25.44 -22.95
C GLU A 24 39.11 25.63 -24.01
N TYR A 25 39.23 25.05 -25.21
CA TYR A 25 38.31 25.32 -26.33
C TYR A 25 36.90 24.80 -26.08
N ASN A 26 36.76 23.56 -25.61
CA ASN A 26 35.47 22.99 -25.22
C ASN A 26 34.87 23.66 -23.94
N TYR A 27 35.64 24.47 -23.21
CA TYR A 27 35.22 25.20 -22.01
C TYR A 27 35.08 26.73 -22.20
N LYS A 28 35.64 27.32 -23.27
CA LYS A 28 35.60 28.75 -23.62
C LYS A 28 34.25 29.20 -24.19
N MET A 29 33.16 28.57 -23.76
CA MET A 29 31.83 28.84 -24.27
C MET A 29 31.11 29.81 -23.33
N GLU A 30 30.35 30.76 -23.91
CA GLU A 30 29.48 31.67 -23.16
C GLU A 30 28.45 30.92 -22.29
N PHE A 31 28.18 29.64 -22.59
CA PHE A 31 27.19 28.79 -21.92
C PHE A 31 27.76 27.42 -21.50
N HIS A 32 28.53 27.43 -20.41
CA HIS A 32 29.05 26.19 -19.80
C HIS A 32 27.90 25.33 -19.24
N GLY A 33 27.77 24.08 -19.72
CA GLY A 33 26.67 23.19 -19.34
C GLY A 33 25.44 23.25 -20.27
N GLU A 34 25.55 23.88 -21.43
CA GLU A 34 24.52 23.77 -22.47
C GLU A 34 24.50 22.35 -23.07
N ARG A 35 23.31 21.75 -23.15
CA ARG A 35 23.07 20.53 -23.92
C ARG A 35 22.55 20.92 -25.30
N THR A 36 23.02 20.25 -26.34
CA THR A 36 22.66 20.57 -27.73
C THR A 36 22.20 19.32 -28.49
N LEU A 37 21.53 19.52 -29.62
CA LEU A 37 21.24 18.43 -30.56
C LEU A 37 22.54 17.89 -31.18
N PHE A 38 22.55 16.63 -31.60
CA PHE A 38 23.72 16.05 -32.26
C PHE A 38 24.11 16.82 -33.54
N ASP A 39 23.13 17.11 -34.40
CA ASP A 39 23.35 17.86 -35.65
C ASP A 39 23.91 19.27 -35.38
N THR A 40 23.48 19.90 -34.29
CA THR A 40 24.02 21.21 -33.86
C THR A 40 25.48 21.07 -33.46
N THR A 41 25.82 20.03 -32.69
CA THR A 41 27.20 19.73 -32.30
C THR A 41 28.08 19.45 -33.53
N GLU A 42 27.61 18.62 -34.48
CA GLU A 42 28.32 18.28 -35.71
C GLU A 42 28.58 19.52 -36.57
N LEU A 43 27.57 20.35 -36.78
CA LEU A 43 27.68 21.60 -37.54
C LEU A 43 28.69 22.57 -36.90
N GLN A 44 28.62 22.72 -35.58
CA GLN A 44 29.53 23.60 -34.83
C GLN A 44 30.97 23.06 -34.88
N CYS A 45 31.19 21.75 -34.65
CA CYS A 45 32.52 21.15 -34.79
C CYS A 45 33.11 21.34 -36.19
N THR A 46 32.30 21.15 -37.23
CA THR A 46 32.73 21.32 -38.62
C THR A 46 33.08 22.78 -38.94
N THR A 47 32.31 23.73 -38.40
CA THR A 47 32.56 25.18 -38.56
C THR A 47 33.89 25.58 -37.94
N ASP A 48 34.23 24.96 -36.81
CA ASP A 48 35.46 25.21 -36.07
C ASP A 48 36.66 24.43 -36.63
N GLY A 49 36.49 23.73 -37.75
CA GLY A 49 37.56 23.01 -38.46
C GLY A 49 37.94 21.66 -37.85
N GLY A 50 37.13 21.14 -36.93
CA GLY A 50 37.28 19.82 -36.32
C GLY A 50 36.13 18.87 -36.68
N ARG A 51 36.00 17.79 -35.90
CA ARG A 51 34.89 16.82 -36.00
C ARG A 51 34.36 16.46 -34.61
N VAL A 52 33.18 15.86 -34.56
CA VAL A 52 32.68 15.27 -33.30
C VAL A 52 33.65 14.18 -32.84
N CYS A 53 33.97 14.15 -31.55
CA CYS A 53 34.93 13.19 -31.01
C CYS A 53 34.42 11.74 -31.11
N ASP A 54 35.31 10.83 -31.52
CA ASP A 54 35.09 9.41 -31.31
C ASP A 54 35.36 9.01 -29.85
N ALA A 55 34.93 7.81 -29.46
CA ALA A 55 35.04 7.33 -28.08
C ALA A 55 36.50 7.35 -27.57
N ASN A 56 37.49 7.12 -28.44
CA ASN A 56 38.91 7.15 -28.06
C ASN A 56 39.46 8.59 -28.06
N GLY A 57 38.99 9.44 -28.96
CA GLY A 57 39.35 10.85 -29.11
C GLY A 57 38.96 11.70 -27.91
N LEU A 58 37.90 11.33 -27.18
CA LEU A 58 37.49 11.95 -25.91
C LEU A 58 38.59 11.94 -24.83
N ILE A 59 39.64 11.13 -24.96
CA ILE A 59 40.73 11.02 -23.98
C ILE A 59 42.08 11.48 -24.56
N ALA A 60 42.29 11.31 -25.87
CA ALA A 60 43.55 11.64 -26.53
C ALA A 60 43.93 13.13 -26.40
N ASP A 61 42.94 14.02 -26.20
CA ASP A 61 43.12 15.46 -26.07
C ASP A 61 43.24 15.99 -24.60
N ASN A 62 43.52 15.12 -23.59
CA ASN A 62 44.06 15.39 -22.22
C ASN A 62 43.16 14.89 -21.05
N PRO A 63 43.68 14.05 -20.12
CA PRO A 63 42.95 13.53 -18.95
C PRO A 63 42.30 14.58 -18.03
N ALA A 64 42.81 15.81 -17.94
CA ALA A 64 42.25 16.83 -17.04
C ALA A 64 40.80 17.24 -17.37
N VAL A 65 40.32 16.91 -18.57
CA VAL A 65 38.95 17.17 -19.04
C VAL A 65 37.95 16.11 -18.53
N ASN A 66 38.42 14.91 -18.17
CA ASN A 66 37.55 13.74 -17.97
C ASN A 66 37.79 12.93 -16.69
N ILE A 67 38.75 13.28 -15.82
CA ILE A 67 38.95 12.58 -14.54
C ILE A 67 38.67 13.44 -13.30
N ARG A 68 37.56 13.07 -12.65
CA ARG A 68 37.22 13.19 -11.21
C ARG A 68 36.75 14.55 -10.68
N THR A 69 35.48 14.53 -10.32
CA THR A 69 34.88 15.12 -9.11
C THR A 69 35.61 14.69 -7.83
N THR A 70 36.83 15.16 -7.58
CA THR A 70 37.42 15.09 -6.24
C THR A 70 37.34 16.45 -5.56
N TYR A 71 36.34 16.56 -4.68
CA TYR A 71 36.20 17.46 -3.53
C TYR A 71 37.35 18.47 -3.31
N ASP A 72 37.12 19.74 -3.70
CA ASP A 72 37.11 20.89 -2.79
C ASP A 72 36.79 22.20 -3.57
N ASN A 73 35.53 22.65 -3.45
CA ASN A 73 34.92 23.96 -3.78
C ASN A 73 34.05 24.19 -5.05
N VAL A 74 32.75 24.24 -4.75
CA VAL A 74 31.59 25.09 -5.12
C VAL A 74 31.05 25.19 -6.56
N PHE A 75 31.79 25.03 -7.66
CA PHE A 75 31.14 25.00 -8.99
C PHE A 75 31.79 24.09 -10.05
N PRO A 76 31.86 22.76 -9.86
CA PRO A 76 31.99 21.83 -10.99
C PRO A 76 30.64 21.71 -11.71
N SER A 77 30.62 21.76 -13.05
CA SER A 77 29.40 21.68 -13.88
C SER A 77 28.53 20.48 -13.57
N GLN A 78 27.21 20.67 -13.67
CA GLN A 78 26.18 19.66 -13.53
C GLN A 78 26.02 18.73 -14.77
N ASN A 79 26.86 18.85 -15.81
CA ASN A 79 26.77 17.99 -17.00
C ASN A 79 27.93 17.00 -17.07
N THR A 80 27.59 15.70 -17.10
CA THR A 80 28.52 14.57 -17.15
C THR A 80 28.53 13.84 -18.50
N MET A 81 27.76 14.30 -19.50
CA MET A 81 27.55 13.61 -20.78
C MET A 81 27.98 14.48 -21.97
N PHE A 82 28.74 13.88 -22.89
CA PHE A 82 29.21 14.49 -24.14
C PHE A 82 28.75 13.66 -25.34
N TRP A 83 28.50 14.33 -26.47
CA TRP A 83 28.23 13.62 -27.73
C TRP A 83 29.45 12.80 -28.17
N THR A 84 29.21 11.76 -28.96
CA THR A 84 30.27 11.02 -29.65
C THR A 84 29.72 10.51 -30.96
N ASP A 85 30.58 10.34 -31.96
CA ASP A 85 30.23 9.72 -33.25
C ASP A 85 30.16 8.17 -33.18
N ALA A 86 30.39 7.60 -31.99
CA ALA A 86 30.34 6.16 -31.77
C ALA A 86 28.92 5.58 -31.92
N SER A 87 28.83 4.39 -32.51
CA SER A 87 27.56 3.65 -32.58
C SER A 87 27.08 3.22 -31.20
N CYS A 88 25.76 3.26 -31.00
CA CYS A 88 25.12 2.77 -29.79
C CYS A 88 23.87 1.96 -30.16
N ALA A 89 23.79 0.71 -29.72
CA ALA A 89 22.64 -0.15 -29.96
C ALA A 89 21.70 -0.14 -28.75
N LEU A 90 20.40 -0.28 -29.02
CA LEU A 90 19.39 -0.52 -28.01
C LEU A 90 19.06 -2.01 -27.99
N SER A 91 18.86 -2.55 -26.80
CA SER A 91 18.40 -3.92 -26.59
C SER A 91 17.45 -3.96 -25.40
N LEU A 92 16.70 -5.06 -25.26
CA LEU A 92 15.85 -5.30 -24.09
C LEU A 92 16.30 -6.56 -23.37
N LYS A 93 16.24 -6.51 -22.04
CA LYS A 93 16.36 -7.67 -21.17
C LYS A 93 14.98 -8.07 -20.66
N VAL A 94 14.52 -9.28 -20.99
CA VAL A 94 13.21 -9.84 -20.63
C VAL A 94 13.41 -10.88 -19.52
N ARG A 95 12.78 -10.65 -18.37
CA ARG A 95 12.78 -11.59 -17.25
C ARG A 95 11.76 -12.72 -17.44
N ALA A 96 11.88 -13.75 -16.61
CA ALA A 96 10.96 -14.89 -16.59
C ALA A 96 9.49 -14.53 -16.27
N ASP A 97 9.23 -13.36 -15.70
CA ASP A 97 7.90 -12.81 -15.39
C ASP A 97 7.37 -11.82 -16.45
N GLY A 98 8.06 -11.71 -17.60
CA GLY A 98 7.66 -10.87 -18.73
C GLY A 98 7.96 -9.39 -18.56
N LEU A 99 8.59 -8.99 -17.45
CA LEU A 99 9.06 -7.61 -17.26
C LEU A 99 10.29 -7.35 -18.15
N VAL A 100 10.36 -6.14 -18.72
CA VAL A 100 11.45 -5.72 -19.63
C VAL A 100 12.29 -4.59 -19.03
N ALA A 101 13.60 -4.65 -19.23
CA ALA A 101 14.52 -3.54 -18.95
C ALA A 101 15.14 -3.03 -20.25
N ILE A 102 15.29 -1.71 -20.35
CA ILE A 102 15.95 -1.05 -21.48
C ILE A 102 17.45 -1.15 -21.27
N ILE A 103 18.17 -1.73 -22.24
CA ILE A 103 19.61 -1.90 -22.21
C ILE A 103 20.25 -1.05 -23.30
N HIS A 104 21.31 -0.33 -22.94
CA HIS A 104 22.10 0.46 -23.87
C HIS A 104 23.46 -0.19 -24.08
N GLU A 105 23.84 -0.41 -25.34
CA GLU A 105 25.11 -1.01 -25.74
C GLU A 105 25.96 0.02 -26.50
N PRO A 106 26.62 0.94 -25.79
CA PRO A 106 27.57 1.85 -26.41
C PRO A 106 28.80 1.09 -26.92
N ALA A 107 29.47 1.61 -27.95
CA ALA A 107 30.76 1.09 -28.36
C ALA A 107 31.77 1.14 -27.19
N THR A 108 32.54 0.07 -27.01
CA THR A 108 33.53 -0.07 -25.93
C THR A 108 34.57 1.03 -26.00
N ASN A 109 34.90 1.62 -24.84
CA ASN A 109 36.00 2.56 -24.71
C ASN A 109 37.20 1.86 -24.05
N ALA A 110 38.36 1.85 -24.69
CA ALA A 110 39.53 1.10 -24.19
C ALA A 110 40.13 1.66 -22.88
N PHE A 111 39.67 2.82 -22.42
CA PHE A 111 40.27 3.58 -21.32
C PHE A 111 39.35 3.81 -20.12
N PHE A 112 38.04 3.61 -20.29
CA PHE A 112 37.07 3.57 -19.20
C PHE A 112 36.55 2.14 -19.12
N ASP A 113 36.70 1.50 -17.96
CA ASP A 113 35.97 0.25 -17.70
C ASP A 113 34.48 0.59 -17.84
N ASP A 114 33.74 -0.12 -18.70
CA ASP A 114 32.41 0.26 -19.21
C ASP A 114 31.43 0.75 -18.11
N GLU A 115 31.45 2.05 -17.76
CA GLU A 115 30.52 2.69 -16.83
C GLU A 115 29.21 3.05 -17.58
N THR A 116 28.54 2.03 -18.13
CA THR A 116 27.14 2.18 -18.51
C THR A 116 26.35 2.54 -17.26
N VAL A 117 25.49 3.57 -17.36
CA VAL A 117 24.71 4.01 -16.19
C VAL A 117 23.89 2.82 -15.69
N PRO A 118 23.89 2.52 -14.37
CA PRO A 118 23.35 1.25 -13.85
C PRO A 118 21.93 0.92 -14.31
N TYR A 119 21.07 1.92 -14.53
CA TYR A 119 19.68 1.72 -14.95
C TYR A 119 19.51 1.12 -16.35
N VAL A 120 20.51 1.24 -17.23
CA VAL A 120 20.48 0.71 -18.61
C VAL A 120 21.58 -0.32 -18.87
N ASP A 121 22.21 -0.80 -17.81
CA ASP A 121 23.27 -1.80 -17.86
C ASP A 121 22.67 -3.22 -17.79
N ILE A 122 23.21 -4.14 -18.59
CA ILE A 122 22.66 -5.50 -18.69
C ILE A 122 22.75 -6.30 -17.39
N ASP A 123 23.78 -6.07 -16.58
CA ASP A 123 24.04 -6.82 -15.34
C ASP A 123 23.51 -6.09 -14.10
N ASN A 124 23.50 -4.75 -14.12
CA ASN A 124 23.18 -3.92 -12.95
C ASN A 124 21.80 -3.25 -13.01
N THR A 125 21.03 -3.39 -14.10
CA THR A 125 19.71 -2.74 -14.20
C THR A 125 18.75 -3.21 -13.12
N ILE A 126 18.14 -2.24 -12.46
CA ILE A 126 17.07 -2.43 -11.46
C ILE A 126 15.71 -1.94 -11.97
N THR A 127 15.69 -1.30 -13.14
CA THR A 127 14.50 -0.68 -13.75
C THR A 127 13.85 -1.66 -14.72
N PHE A 128 12.82 -2.34 -14.23
CA PHE A 128 12.01 -3.25 -15.00
C PHE A 128 10.59 -2.69 -15.16
N ILE A 129 10.11 -2.67 -16.39
CA ILE A 129 8.83 -2.09 -16.79
C ILE A 129 7.92 -3.21 -17.30
N ARG A 130 6.65 -3.16 -16.90
CA ARG A 130 5.65 -4.11 -17.40
C ARG A 130 5.22 -3.65 -18.79
N VAL A 131 5.27 -4.56 -19.74
CA VAL A 131 4.68 -4.37 -21.07
C VAL A 131 3.54 -5.38 -21.27
N PRO A 132 2.47 -5.00 -21.96
CA PRO A 132 1.44 -5.95 -22.36
C PRO A 132 1.99 -6.82 -23.50
N TRP A 133 2.02 -8.12 -23.28
CA TRP A 133 2.38 -9.10 -24.30
C TRP A 133 1.13 -9.61 -25.02
N GLU A 134 1.30 -10.10 -26.25
CA GLU A 134 0.25 -10.86 -26.93
C GLU A 134 -0.12 -12.09 -26.09
N THR A 135 -1.39 -12.48 -26.07
CA THR A 135 -1.86 -13.63 -25.29
C THR A 135 -2.28 -14.75 -26.23
N ASP A 136 -1.98 -15.99 -25.83
CA ASP A 136 -2.45 -17.16 -26.55
C ASP A 136 -3.97 -17.28 -26.43
N GLU A 137 -4.67 -17.40 -27.57
CA GLU A 137 -6.13 -17.43 -27.58
C GLU A 137 -6.74 -18.62 -26.81
N MET A 138 -5.98 -19.71 -26.62
CA MET A 138 -6.47 -20.92 -25.96
C MET A 138 -6.13 -20.97 -24.48
N THR A 139 -4.94 -20.54 -24.08
CA THR A 139 -4.48 -20.58 -22.68
C THR A 139 -4.67 -19.26 -21.95
N ALA A 140 -4.88 -18.15 -22.68
CA ALA A 140 -4.84 -16.77 -22.19
C ALA A 140 -3.51 -16.40 -21.51
N GLU A 141 -2.44 -17.19 -21.72
CA GLU A 141 -1.11 -16.89 -21.21
C GLU A 141 -0.41 -15.90 -22.13
N GLU A 142 0.34 -14.97 -21.53
CA GLU A 142 1.17 -14.02 -22.26
C GLU A 142 2.34 -14.72 -22.97
N ILE A 143 2.58 -14.31 -24.21
CA ILE A 143 3.59 -14.89 -25.09
C ILE A 143 4.79 -13.95 -25.15
N PHE A 144 5.90 -14.36 -24.53
CA PHE A 144 7.14 -13.59 -24.51
C PHE A 144 8.40 -14.48 -24.51
N PRO A 145 9.58 -13.94 -24.86
CA PRO A 145 10.83 -14.67 -24.78
C PRO A 145 11.13 -15.13 -23.34
N THR A 146 11.34 -16.43 -23.16
CA THR A 146 11.75 -17.02 -21.87
C THR A 146 12.81 -18.07 -22.10
N VAL A 147 13.64 -18.37 -21.09
CA VAL A 147 14.63 -19.45 -21.20
C VAL A 147 13.98 -20.79 -21.57
N ASN A 148 12.75 -21.04 -21.10
CA ASN A 148 11.98 -22.25 -21.39
C ASN A 148 11.61 -22.39 -22.88
N ASN A 149 11.37 -21.29 -23.59
CA ASN A 149 11.10 -21.30 -25.04
C ASN A 149 12.35 -20.95 -25.87
N THR A 150 13.54 -21.17 -25.32
CA THR A 150 14.83 -20.85 -25.96
C THR A 150 14.92 -19.36 -26.33
N CYS A 151 14.47 -18.49 -25.43
CA CYS A 151 14.42 -17.04 -25.60
C CYS A 151 13.78 -16.62 -26.93
N GLY A 152 12.59 -17.16 -27.18
CA GLY A 152 11.82 -16.94 -28.39
C GLY A 152 12.37 -17.67 -29.61
N ALA A 153 12.58 -18.99 -29.48
CA ALA A 153 13.10 -19.84 -30.55
C ALA A 153 14.46 -19.39 -31.11
N GLY A 154 15.32 -18.80 -30.27
CA GLY A 154 16.63 -18.28 -30.63
C GLY A 154 16.61 -16.86 -31.21
N ALA A 155 15.48 -16.16 -31.16
CA ALA A 155 15.39 -14.74 -31.51
C ALA A 155 16.15 -13.83 -30.53
N CYS A 156 16.35 -14.29 -29.30
CA CYS A 156 17.10 -13.60 -28.25
C CYS A 156 18.15 -14.54 -27.61
N SER A 157 19.14 -13.97 -26.95
CA SER A 157 20.21 -14.71 -26.26
C SER A 157 19.91 -14.88 -24.76
N VAL A 158 20.47 -15.91 -24.12
CA VAL A 158 20.31 -16.13 -22.67
C VAL A 158 21.42 -15.40 -21.92
N THR A 159 21.06 -14.61 -20.91
CA THR A 159 22.00 -13.89 -20.04
C THR A 159 22.51 -14.77 -18.88
N HIS A 160 23.50 -14.29 -18.14
CA HIS A 160 24.08 -15.02 -17.00
C HIS A 160 23.10 -15.25 -15.83
N ASP A 161 22.04 -14.46 -15.74
CA ASP A 161 21.00 -14.51 -14.71
C ASP A 161 19.69 -15.15 -15.19
N ASP A 162 19.76 -16.01 -16.21
CA ASP A 162 18.62 -16.75 -16.78
C ASP A 162 17.48 -15.83 -17.29
N ALA A 163 17.84 -14.65 -17.83
CA ALA A 163 16.94 -13.77 -18.58
C ALA A 163 17.22 -13.85 -20.10
N CYS A 164 16.33 -13.25 -20.89
CA CYS A 164 16.47 -13.20 -22.35
C CYS A 164 16.90 -11.79 -22.79
N HIS A 165 17.99 -11.70 -23.54
CA HIS A 165 18.52 -10.45 -24.09
C HIS A 165 18.25 -10.37 -25.60
N CYS A 166 17.46 -9.38 -26.00
CA CYS A 166 16.90 -9.24 -27.33
C CYS A 166 17.38 -7.95 -28.00
N GLU A 167 17.93 -8.05 -29.21
CA GLU A 167 18.11 -6.87 -30.07
C GLU A 167 16.76 -6.28 -30.46
N VAL A 168 16.67 -4.95 -30.51
CA VAL A 168 15.42 -4.25 -30.85
C VAL A 168 15.54 -3.45 -32.13
N THR A 169 14.44 -3.42 -32.89
CA THR A 169 14.26 -2.49 -34.00
C THR A 169 13.02 -1.64 -33.76
N VAL A 170 13.19 -0.32 -33.75
CA VAL A 170 12.10 0.65 -33.60
C VAL A 170 11.61 1.07 -34.99
N SER A 171 10.32 0.94 -35.24
CA SER A 171 9.68 1.38 -36.47
C SER A 171 8.65 2.46 -36.18
N GLU A 172 8.68 3.55 -36.95
CA GLU A 172 7.80 4.69 -36.77
C GLU A 172 7.04 5.01 -38.05
N SER A 173 5.71 5.10 -37.97
CA SER A 173 4.85 5.44 -39.10
C SER A 173 3.75 6.43 -38.71
N ALA A 174 3.24 7.16 -39.70
CA ALA A 174 2.03 7.97 -39.52
C ALA A 174 0.81 7.06 -39.54
N VAL A 175 -0.18 7.33 -38.68
CA VAL A 175 -1.37 6.48 -38.53
C VAL A 175 -2.50 6.93 -39.45
N PHE A 176 -2.67 8.24 -39.60
CA PHE A 176 -3.75 8.84 -40.37
C PHE A 176 -3.22 9.75 -41.48
N ASP A 177 -3.84 9.67 -42.66
CA ASP A 177 -3.59 10.57 -43.81
C ASP A 177 -4.62 11.71 -43.94
N SER A 178 -5.66 11.71 -43.11
CA SER A 178 -6.77 12.67 -43.10
C SER A 178 -7.33 12.85 -41.68
N LEU A 179 -8.25 13.80 -41.47
CA LEU A 179 -8.87 14.04 -40.17
C LEU A 179 -9.67 12.80 -39.69
N PRO A 180 -9.25 12.14 -38.59
CA PRO A 180 -9.91 10.95 -38.05
C PRO A 180 -11.11 11.30 -37.14
N SER A 181 -11.87 10.27 -36.71
CA SER A 181 -12.87 10.43 -35.65
C SER A 181 -12.24 10.48 -34.26
N ARG A 182 -12.95 11.00 -33.26
CA ARG A 182 -12.50 11.00 -31.86
C ARG A 182 -12.18 9.59 -31.35
N GLU A 183 -13.03 8.62 -31.69
CA GLU A 183 -12.87 7.22 -31.29
C GLU A 183 -11.61 6.60 -31.91
N ASP A 184 -11.33 6.87 -33.19
CA ASP A 184 -10.13 6.39 -33.85
C ASP A 184 -8.86 7.01 -33.25
N VAL A 185 -8.88 8.31 -32.91
CA VAL A 185 -7.75 8.99 -32.25
C VAL A 185 -7.43 8.34 -30.91
N LEU A 186 -8.44 8.18 -30.04
CA LEU A 186 -8.25 7.63 -28.69
C LEU A 186 -7.85 6.14 -28.73
N SER A 187 -8.36 5.38 -29.70
CA SER A 187 -8.06 3.96 -29.82
C SER A 187 -6.70 3.68 -30.45
N MET A 188 -6.29 4.44 -31.48
CA MET A 188 -5.10 4.13 -32.28
C MET A 188 -3.85 4.95 -31.91
N LEU A 189 -3.98 6.20 -31.44
CA LEU A 189 -2.82 7.02 -31.07
C LEU A 189 -2.48 6.86 -29.59
N LYS A 190 -1.21 6.59 -29.30
CA LYS A 190 -0.70 6.37 -27.94
C LYS A 190 0.44 7.31 -27.54
N VAL A 191 0.95 8.10 -28.48
CA VAL A 191 2.05 9.05 -28.21
C VAL A 191 1.48 10.44 -27.93
N GLY A 192 1.71 10.94 -26.71
CA GLY A 192 1.34 12.29 -26.31
C GLY A 192 2.10 13.38 -27.08
N ALA A 193 1.48 14.54 -27.22
CA ALA A 193 2.09 15.74 -27.76
C ALA A 193 1.90 16.93 -26.81
N LEU A 194 2.79 17.91 -26.88
CA LEU A 194 2.57 19.19 -26.20
C LEU A 194 1.47 19.97 -26.94
N PRO A 195 0.73 20.84 -26.23
CA PRO A 195 -0.20 21.76 -26.87
C PRO A 195 0.53 22.63 -27.92
N PRO A 196 -0.10 22.91 -29.09
CA PRO A 196 0.50 23.69 -30.17
C PRO A 196 1.10 25.04 -29.73
N GLU A 197 0.47 25.71 -28.75
CA GLU A 197 0.93 26.97 -28.17
C GLU A 197 2.29 26.87 -27.45
N SER A 198 2.70 25.67 -27.01
CA SER A 198 4.01 25.45 -26.41
C SER A 198 5.16 25.63 -27.40
N PHE A 199 4.88 25.59 -28.71
CA PHE A 199 5.86 25.73 -29.79
C PHE A 199 5.89 27.14 -30.40
N ALA A 200 5.27 28.14 -29.76
CA ALA A 200 5.10 29.46 -30.35
C ALA A 200 6.43 30.19 -30.65
N ASP A 201 7.46 29.96 -29.84
CA ASP A 201 8.80 30.56 -29.97
C ASP A 201 9.83 29.63 -30.66
N ASP A 202 9.39 28.45 -31.12
CA ASP A 202 10.26 27.47 -31.76
C ASP A 202 10.43 27.72 -33.27
N ALA A 203 11.50 27.16 -33.84
CA ALA A 203 11.73 27.18 -35.29
C ALA A 203 10.62 26.48 -36.10
N VAL A 204 9.86 25.58 -35.47
CA VAL A 204 8.73 24.87 -36.06
C VAL A 204 7.46 25.24 -35.32
N THR A 205 6.59 25.99 -35.99
CA THR A 205 5.29 26.40 -35.42
C THR A 205 4.18 25.47 -35.89
N TYR A 206 3.17 25.28 -35.04
CA TYR A 206 1.98 24.49 -35.34
C TYR A 206 0.79 25.39 -35.65
N THR A 207 0.08 25.09 -36.72
CA THR A 207 -1.13 25.81 -37.13
C THR A 207 -2.31 24.85 -37.26
N LEU A 208 -3.50 25.30 -36.84
CA LEU A 208 -4.73 24.54 -37.04
C LEU A 208 -5.00 24.37 -38.54
N SER A 209 -5.01 23.12 -39.01
CA SER A 209 -5.24 22.76 -40.42
C SER A 209 -6.70 22.42 -40.69
N GLU A 210 -7.26 21.52 -39.88
CA GLU A 210 -8.63 21.01 -40.03
C GLU A 210 -9.27 20.83 -38.65
N THR A 211 -10.60 20.91 -38.58
CA THR A 211 -11.36 20.74 -37.34
C THR A 211 -12.73 20.14 -37.62
N SER A 212 -13.20 19.32 -36.69
CA SER A 212 -14.56 18.81 -36.59
C SER A 212 -15.16 19.22 -35.24
N ALA A 213 -16.37 18.76 -34.92
CA ALA A 213 -16.98 19.02 -33.63
C ALA A 213 -16.21 18.40 -32.44
N GLU A 214 -15.41 17.36 -32.67
CA GLU A 214 -14.78 16.55 -31.62
C GLU A 214 -13.26 16.41 -31.75
N VAL A 215 -12.67 16.84 -32.89
CA VAL A 215 -11.24 16.68 -33.20
C VAL A 215 -10.70 17.94 -33.87
N GLU A 216 -9.57 18.45 -33.37
CA GLU A 216 -8.79 19.53 -33.99
C GLU A 216 -7.42 19.00 -34.45
N ALA A 217 -7.02 19.26 -35.69
CA ALA A 217 -5.74 18.81 -36.24
C ALA A 217 -4.79 19.98 -36.49
N TYR A 218 -3.61 19.92 -35.87
CA TYR A 218 -2.56 20.91 -35.96
C TYR A 218 -1.37 20.35 -36.72
N VAL A 219 -0.92 21.07 -37.75
CA VAL A 219 0.22 20.66 -38.58
C VAL A 219 1.40 21.59 -38.38
N ALA A 220 2.60 21.02 -38.41
CA ALA A 220 3.86 21.77 -38.41
C ALA A 220 4.01 22.58 -39.71
N SER A 221 4.76 23.68 -39.65
CA SER A 221 5.05 24.55 -40.80
C SER A 221 5.59 23.74 -42.00
N GLY A 222 4.94 23.85 -43.15
CA GLY A 222 5.32 23.15 -44.39
C GLY A 222 4.96 21.66 -44.45
N SER A 223 4.20 21.13 -43.49
CA SER A 223 3.73 19.73 -43.47
C SER A 223 2.26 19.60 -43.86
N SER A 224 1.79 18.36 -44.02
CA SER A 224 0.38 18.01 -44.25
C SER A 224 -0.15 17.16 -43.09
N ILE A 225 -1.47 16.95 -43.02
CA ILE A 225 -2.11 16.20 -41.94
C ILE A 225 -1.57 14.76 -41.81
N GLY A 226 -1.16 14.15 -42.93
CA GLY A 226 -0.54 12.81 -42.96
C GLY A 226 0.88 12.74 -42.39
N ALA A 227 1.47 13.86 -41.95
CA ALA A 227 2.80 13.85 -41.37
C ALA A 227 2.80 13.23 -39.96
N LYS A 228 3.89 12.54 -39.62
CA LYS A 228 4.15 12.04 -38.25
C LYS A 228 4.17 13.15 -37.19
N SER A 229 4.42 14.39 -37.59
CA SER A 229 4.45 15.55 -36.72
C SER A 229 3.06 16.09 -36.38
N THR A 230 2.00 15.73 -37.10
CA THR A 230 0.65 16.23 -36.86
C THR A 230 0.19 15.93 -35.43
N ILE A 231 -0.44 16.92 -34.79
CA ILE A 231 -1.01 16.82 -33.44
C ILE A 231 -2.53 16.87 -33.57
N PHE A 232 -3.20 15.85 -33.03
CA PHE A 232 -4.64 15.82 -32.87
C PHE A 232 -5.01 16.18 -31.44
N LYS A 233 -5.95 17.10 -31.28
CA LYS A 233 -6.57 17.42 -30.00
C LYS A 233 -7.98 16.85 -29.97
N VAL A 234 -8.26 16.09 -28.93
CA VAL A 234 -9.57 15.48 -28.65
C VAL A 234 -9.90 15.62 -27.17
N GLU A 235 -11.17 15.49 -26.80
CA GLU A 235 -11.56 15.34 -25.40
C GLU A 235 -11.65 13.85 -25.02
N ASP A 236 -11.12 13.47 -23.87
CA ASP A 236 -11.29 12.11 -23.33
C ASP A 236 -12.75 11.87 -22.89
N GLU A 237 -13.04 10.68 -22.35
CA GLU A 237 -14.39 10.35 -21.85
C GLU A 237 -14.78 11.11 -20.56
N PHE A 238 -13.83 11.84 -19.98
CA PHE A 238 -13.97 12.64 -18.77
C PHE A 238 -13.99 14.16 -19.06
N GLY A 239 -13.91 14.56 -20.33
CA GLY A 239 -13.93 15.96 -20.76
C GLY A 239 -12.58 16.69 -20.67
N ASN A 240 -11.47 15.97 -20.49
CA ASN A 240 -10.13 16.56 -20.51
C ASN A 240 -9.60 16.61 -21.95
N ALA A 241 -8.97 17.72 -22.31
CA ALA A 241 -8.28 17.85 -23.59
C ALA A 241 -7.00 16.99 -23.62
N LEU A 242 -6.91 16.09 -24.59
CA LEU A 242 -5.74 15.28 -24.90
C LEU A 242 -5.13 15.74 -26.22
N TYR A 243 -3.81 15.83 -26.26
CA TYR A 243 -3.04 16.12 -27.46
C TYR A 243 -2.20 14.90 -27.81
N LEU A 244 -2.45 14.31 -28.98
CA LEU A 244 -1.82 13.07 -29.43
C LEU A 244 -1.14 13.27 -30.77
N LYS A 245 0.07 12.74 -30.91
CA LYS A 245 0.85 12.81 -32.14
C LYS A 245 0.39 11.74 -33.12
N ASN A 246 0.35 12.05 -34.42
CA ASN A 246 0.04 11.11 -35.49
C ASN A 246 1.18 10.10 -35.73
N LEU A 247 1.49 9.30 -34.71
CA LEU A 247 2.67 8.45 -34.66
C LEU A 247 2.33 7.10 -34.03
N ALA A 248 2.55 6.04 -34.80
CA ALA A 248 2.72 4.69 -34.28
C ALA A 248 4.22 4.43 -34.13
N SER A 249 4.64 3.91 -32.97
CA SER A 249 6.01 3.55 -32.65
C SER A 249 6.02 2.13 -32.10
N ASP A 250 6.37 1.19 -32.97
CA ASP A 250 6.39 -0.23 -32.66
C ASP A 250 7.83 -0.71 -32.51
N ILE A 251 8.07 -1.48 -31.44
CA ILE A 251 9.35 -2.11 -31.14
C ILE A 251 9.24 -3.58 -31.52
N THR A 252 10.18 -4.07 -32.33
CA THR A 252 10.26 -5.48 -32.72
C THR A 252 11.46 -6.14 -32.08
N LEU A 253 11.27 -7.33 -31.48
CA LEU A 253 12.31 -8.13 -30.83
C LEU A 253 12.63 -9.35 -31.67
N GLY A 254 13.88 -9.42 -32.16
CA GLY A 254 14.36 -10.53 -32.98
C GLY A 254 13.45 -10.89 -34.17
N GLY A 255 12.64 -9.93 -34.64
CA GLY A 255 11.67 -10.09 -35.73
C GLY A 255 10.45 -10.98 -35.43
N LEU A 256 10.27 -11.47 -34.20
CA LEU A 256 9.17 -12.36 -33.84
C LEU A 256 8.12 -11.72 -32.93
N TYR A 257 8.52 -10.77 -32.10
CA TYR A 257 7.64 -10.13 -31.14
C TYR A 257 7.52 -8.65 -31.45
N THR A 258 6.31 -8.11 -31.33
CA THR A 258 6.05 -6.68 -31.46
C THR A 258 5.48 -6.16 -30.15
N LEU A 259 6.04 -5.07 -29.63
CA LEU A 259 5.57 -4.40 -28.43
C LEU A 259 5.46 -2.89 -28.66
N GLN A 260 4.51 -2.27 -27.98
CA GLN A 260 4.38 -0.82 -27.98
C GLN A 260 5.46 -0.20 -27.08
N ASN A 261 5.91 0.99 -27.45
CA ASN A 261 6.87 1.74 -26.64
C ASN A 261 6.28 2.00 -25.22
N PRO A 262 6.92 1.54 -24.14
CA PRO A 262 6.42 1.78 -22.80
C PRO A 262 6.43 3.30 -22.50
N PRO A 263 5.44 3.81 -21.75
CA PRO A 263 5.49 5.17 -21.27
C PRO A 263 6.73 5.33 -20.39
N ASN A 264 7.54 6.35 -20.67
CA ASN A 264 8.69 6.70 -19.85
C ASN A 264 8.53 8.14 -19.36
N PHE A 265 8.52 8.30 -18.05
CA PHE A 265 8.42 9.60 -17.37
C PHE A 265 9.80 10.14 -16.96
N ILE A 266 10.82 9.27 -16.92
CA ILE A 266 12.14 9.57 -16.40
C ILE A 266 13.11 9.79 -17.56
N GLU A 267 13.76 10.96 -17.57
CA GLU A 267 14.91 11.15 -18.44
C GLU A 267 16.11 10.36 -17.87
N LEU A 268 16.43 9.22 -18.49
CA LEU A 268 17.50 8.32 -18.00
C LEU A 268 18.89 8.99 -17.92
N SER A 269 19.13 10.01 -18.75
CA SER A 269 20.36 10.83 -18.72
C SER A 269 20.41 11.84 -17.57
N ALA A 270 19.27 12.21 -17.00
CA ALA A 270 19.18 13.20 -15.94
C ALA A 270 17.85 13.08 -15.15
N PRO A 271 17.70 12.05 -14.30
CA PRO A 271 16.47 11.89 -13.52
C PRO A 271 16.26 13.07 -12.57
N GLU A 272 15.12 13.75 -12.66
CA GLU A 272 14.74 14.83 -11.74
C GLU A 272 13.62 14.38 -10.78
N LEU A 273 13.50 15.02 -9.62
CA LEU A 273 12.38 14.75 -8.68
C LEU A 273 11.01 14.96 -9.34
N ARG A 274 10.92 15.94 -10.25
CA ARG A 274 9.72 16.24 -11.04
C ARG A 274 9.26 15.03 -11.85
N ASP A 275 10.19 14.25 -12.40
CA ASP A 275 9.87 13.11 -13.25
C ASP A 275 9.15 12.01 -12.45
N ALA A 276 9.58 11.79 -11.21
CA ALA A 276 8.91 10.87 -10.29
C ALA A 276 7.51 11.36 -9.88
N GLU A 277 7.32 12.66 -9.68
CA GLU A 277 5.99 13.24 -9.42
C GLU A 277 5.04 13.00 -10.60
N TYR A 278 5.51 13.21 -11.84
CA TYR A 278 4.72 12.96 -13.04
C TYR A 278 4.39 11.48 -13.26
N GLU A 279 5.32 10.57 -12.97
CA GLU A 279 5.06 9.14 -13.02
C GLU A 279 3.97 8.73 -12.02
N ILE A 280 4.07 9.21 -10.78
CA ILE A 280 3.08 8.94 -9.72
C ILE A 280 1.72 9.50 -10.12
N ASP A 281 1.65 10.75 -10.58
CA ASP A 281 0.40 11.39 -10.97
C ASP A 281 -0.26 10.66 -12.15
N ALA A 282 0.52 10.26 -13.15
CA ALA A 282 0.03 9.48 -14.29
C ALA A 282 -0.50 8.11 -13.85
N PHE A 283 0.22 7.42 -12.96
CA PHE A 283 -0.21 6.14 -12.41
C PHE A 283 -1.51 6.28 -11.61
N LEU A 284 -1.59 7.25 -10.71
CA LEU A 284 -2.79 7.52 -9.92
C LEU A 284 -3.98 7.89 -10.81
N MET A 285 -3.75 8.72 -11.84
CA MET A 285 -4.78 9.07 -12.80
C MET A 285 -5.30 7.83 -13.53
N ASN A 286 -4.41 6.95 -13.99
CA ASN A 286 -4.77 5.71 -14.67
C ASN A 286 -5.61 4.80 -13.76
N LEU A 287 -5.18 4.63 -12.50
CA LEU A 287 -5.94 3.86 -11.52
C LEU A 287 -7.34 4.44 -11.29
N ILE A 288 -7.47 5.75 -11.12
CA ILE A 288 -8.74 6.42 -10.81
C ILE A 288 -9.69 6.41 -12.02
N GLN A 289 -9.16 6.54 -13.24
CA GLN A 289 -9.92 6.57 -14.48
C GLN A 289 -10.22 5.16 -15.03
N HIS A 290 -9.61 4.11 -14.49
CA HIS A 290 -9.93 2.75 -14.89
C HIS A 290 -11.43 2.46 -14.68
N SER A 291 -12.05 1.77 -15.64
CA SER A 291 -13.49 1.53 -15.69
C SER A 291 -14.05 0.77 -14.47
N THR A 292 -13.21 -0.01 -13.79
CA THR A 292 -13.58 -0.73 -12.56
C THR A 292 -13.51 0.14 -11.30
N SER A 293 -12.86 1.30 -11.35
CA SER A 293 -12.62 2.14 -10.18
C SER A 293 -13.89 2.82 -9.66
N PRO A 294 -14.76 3.42 -10.50
CA PRO A 294 -16.03 3.98 -10.02
C PRO A 294 -16.92 2.98 -9.26
N PRO A 295 -17.25 1.78 -9.78
CA PRO A 295 -18.06 0.83 -9.02
C PRO A 295 -17.35 0.29 -7.78
N PHE A 296 -16.03 0.10 -7.82
CA PHE A 296 -15.24 -0.31 -6.65
C PHE A 296 -15.31 0.72 -5.52
N ILE A 297 -15.02 2.00 -5.83
CA ILE A 297 -15.07 3.10 -4.86
C ILE A 297 -16.50 3.30 -4.34
N ALA A 298 -17.50 3.28 -5.23
CA ALA A 298 -18.90 3.42 -4.86
C ALA A 298 -19.35 2.33 -3.88
N LYS A 299 -19.03 1.06 -4.18
CA LYS A 299 -19.36 -0.08 -3.31
C LYS A 299 -18.73 0.06 -1.92
N ASN A 300 -17.41 0.31 -1.85
CA ASN A 300 -16.70 0.43 -0.58
C ASN A 300 -17.23 1.61 0.25
N LEU A 301 -17.50 2.75 -0.38
CA LEU A 301 -18.05 3.90 0.33
C LEU A 301 -19.49 3.67 0.79
N LEU A 302 -20.32 2.96 0.01
CA LEU A 302 -21.64 2.53 0.47
C LEU A 302 -21.54 1.62 1.70
N GLN A 303 -20.62 0.64 1.69
CA GLN A 303 -20.37 -0.25 2.83
C GLN A 303 -19.94 0.53 4.07
N LEU A 304 -19.07 1.52 3.94
CA LEU A 304 -18.67 2.39 5.05
C LEU A 304 -19.79 3.33 5.56
N HIS A 305 -20.88 3.49 4.80
CA HIS A 305 -21.96 4.45 5.09
C HIS A 305 -23.31 3.82 5.46
N GLY A 306 -23.35 2.55 5.85
CA GLY A 306 -24.59 1.94 6.35
C GLY A 306 -25.07 0.72 5.57
N PHE A 307 -24.44 0.40 4.43
CA PHE A 307 -24.97 -0.54 3.45
C PHE A 307 -23.99 -1.69 3.23
N SER A 308 -23.96 -2.70 4.12
CA SER A 308 -23.03 -3.84 3.96
C SER A 308 -23.25 -4.59 2.63
N ASN A 309 -24.48 -4.60 2.12
CA ASN A 309 -24.90 -5.27 0.89
C ASN A 309 -25.68 -4.30 -0.02
N PRO A 310 -25.02 -3.31 -0.65
CA PRO A 310 -25.70 -2.38 -1.54
C PRO A 310 -26.18 -3.10 -2.80
N THR A 311 -27.33 -2.70 -3.35
CA THR A 311 -27.84 -3.30 -4.57
C THR A 311 -26.99 -2.87 -5.79
N PRO A 312 -26.95 -3.66 -6.88
CA PRO A 312 -26.26 -3.26 -8.10
C PRO A 312 -26.74 -1.91 -8.65
N GLY A 313 -28.03 -1.61 -8.53
CA GLY A 313 -28.60 -0.33 -8.97
C GLY A 313 -28.13 0.86 -8.11
N GLN A 314 -28.00 0.69 -6.80
CA GLN A 314 -27.44 1.73 -5.92
C GLN A 314 -25.97 1.99 -6.25
N VAL A 315 -25.18 0.93 -6.46
CA VAL A 315 -23.76 1.04 -6.86
C VAL A 315 -23.64 1.78 -8.19
N GLU A 316 -24.45 1.45 -9.20
CA GLU A 316 -24.45 2.12 -10.50
C GLU A 316 -24.73 3.62 -10.39
N ARG A 317 -25.73 4.03 -9.60
CA ARG A 317 -26.10 5.45 -9.44
C ARG A 317 -25.02 6.24 -8.72
N VAL A 318 -24.42 5.68 -7.67
CA VAL A 318 -23.31 6.32 -6.94
C VAL A 318 -22.05 6.39 -7.79
N ALA A 319 -21.71 5.32 -8.52
CA ALA A 319 -20.61 5.32 -9.47
C ALA A 319 -20.81 6.34 -10.59
N SER A 320 -22.03 6.46 -11.12
CA SER A 320 -22.37 7.49 -12.12
C SER A 320 -22.19 8.91 -11.59
N ALA A 321 -22.54 9.16 -10.32
CA ALA A 321 -22.33 10.46 -9.68
C ALA A 321 -20.84 10.77 -9.50
N PHE A 322 -20.03 9.76 -9.16
CA PHE A 322 -18.57 9.86 -9.10
C PHE A 322 -17.99 10.25 -10.47
N MET A 323 -18.40 9.56 -11.54
CA MET A 323 -17.91 9.81 -12.89
C MET A 323 -18.32 11.20 -13.42
N ARG A 324 -19.59 11.57 -13.22
CA ARG A 324 -20.13 12.87 -13.70
C ARG A 324 -19.70 14.06 -12.84
N GLY A 325 -19.18 13.81 -11.65
CA GLY A 325 -18.89 14.86 -10.67
C GLY A 325 -20.10 15.63 -10.17
N THR A 326 -21.32 15.14 -10.43
CA THR A 326 -22.58 15.80 -10.06
C THR A 326 -23.65 14.79 -9.66
N PHE A 327 -24.49 15.17 -8.71
CA PHE A 327 -25.70 14.43 -8.32
C PHE A 327 -26.86 15.40 -8.13
N THR A 328 -28.00 15.15 -8.77
CA THR A 328 -29.18 16.02 -8.70
C THR A 328 -30.34 15.29 -8.06
N LYS A 329 -30.97 15.91 -7.06
CA LYS A 329 -32.22 15.43 -6.45
C LYS A 329 -33.19 16.60 -6.28
N GLY A 330 -34.34 16.52 -6.93
CA GLY A 330 -35.28 17.64 -7.02
C GLY A 330 -34.60 18.84 -7.69
N ASP A 331 -34.69 20.02 -7.05
CA ASP A 331 -34.11 21.26 -7.57
C ASP A 331 -32.65 21.48 -7.11
N SER A 332 -32.06 20.54 -6.37
CA SER A 332 -30.70 20.66 -5.82
C SER A 332 -29.70 19.81 -6.59
N THR A 333 -28.59 20.42 -7.00
CA THR A 333 -27.43 19.74 -7.61
C THR A 333 -26.22 19.87 -6.69
N PHE A 334 -25.55 18.75 -6.43
CA PHE A 334 -24.36 18.63 -5.59
C PHE A 334 -23.16 18.23 -6.44
N GLY A 335 -21.97 18.67 -6.04
CA GLY A 335 -20.72 18.40 -6.77
C GLY A 335 -20.21 19.60 -7.56
N ASP A 336 -19.02 19.45 -8.13
CA ASP A 336 -18.28 20.47 -8.87
C ASP A 336 -18.09 20.15 -10.36
N GLY A 337 -18.74 19.09 -10.86
CA GLY A 337 -18.69 18.70 -12.27
C GLY A 337 -17.41 17.98 -12.69
N ARG A 338 -16.48 17.75 -11.75
CA ARG A 338 -15.22 17.05 -12.03
C ARG A 338 -15.32 15.57 -11.68
N TYR A 339 -14.72 14.73 -12.51
CA TYR A 339 -14.59 13.30 -12.23
C TYR A 339 -14.00 13.09 -10.82
N GLY A 340 -14.63 12.21 -10.05
CA GLY A 340 -14.21 11.92 -8.68
C GLY A 340 -14.72 12.90 -7.62
N SER A 341 -15.72 13.73 -7.91
CA SER A 341 -16.27 14.69 -6.95
C SER A 341 -16.83 14.02 -5.69
N LEU A 342 -16.13 14.16 -4.55
CA LEU A 342 -16.58 13.63 -3.26
C LEU A 342 -17.90 14.26 -2.80
N GLY A 343 -18.17 15.52 -3.18
CA GLY A 343 -19.43 16.19 -2.87
C GLY A 343 -20.62 15.54 -3.58
N ALA A 344 -20.47 15.19 -4.86
CA ALA A 344 -21.49 14.46 -5.61
C ALA A 344 -21.69 13.05 -5.04
N LEU A 345 -20.59 12.35 -4.73
CA LEU A 345 -20.64 11.00 -4.20
C LEU A 345 -21.32 10.94 -2.81
N ALA A 346 -20.95 11.83 -1.88
CA ALA A 346 -21.57 11.89 -0.57
C ALA A 346 -23.07 12.21 -0.65
N ALA A 347 -23.47 13.12 -1.54
CA ALA A 347 -24.87 13.41 -1.79
C ALA A 347 -25.60 12.22 -2.40
N ALA A 348 -25.00 11.52 -3.37
CA ALA A 348 -25.58 10.32 -3.97
C ALA A 348 -25.80 9.24 -2.90
N ILE A 349 -24.81 8.95 -2.06
CA ILE A 349 -24.96 7.96 -0.97
C ILE A 349 -26.06 8.38 0.01
N ALA A 350 -26.07 9.63 0.48
CA ALA A 350 -27.01 10.06 1.52
C ALA A 350 -28.45 10.24 1.01
N LEU A 351 -28.61 10.56 -0.27
CA LEU A 351 -29.89 10.95 -0.86
C LEU A 351 -30.40 9.97 -1.92
N ASP A 352 -29.73 8.85 -2.15
CA ASP A 352 -30.26 7.80 -3.02
C ASP A 352 -31.66 7.34 -2.56
N SER A 353 -32.50 6.89 -3.49
CA SER A 353 -33.82 6.34 -3.15
C SER A 353 -33.74 5.17 -2.17
N GLU A 354 -32.70 4.34 -2.27
CA GLU A 354 -32.49 3.20 -1.39
C GLU A 354 -31.91 3.60 -0.03
N SER A 355 -31.34 4.81 0.09
CA SER A 355 -30.80 5.32 1.36
C SER A 355 -31.85 5.96 2.27
N VAL A 356 -33.01 6.32 1.72
CA VAL A 356 -34.07 7.04 2.44
C VAL A 356 -35.41 6.29 2.45
N SER A 357 -35.46 5.08 1.87
CA SER A 357 -36.70 4.31 1.77
C SER A 357 -37.01 3.58 3.08
N PRO A 358 -38.13 3.89 3.77
CA PRO A 358 -38.51 3.18 4.99
C PRO A 358 -38.90 1.72 4.74
N VAL A 359 -39.15 1.34 3.47
CA VAL A 359 -39.44 -0.06 3.12
C VAL A 359 -38.20 -0.94 3.27
N LEU A 360 -37.01 -0.38 3.05
CA LEU A 360 -35.76 -1.11 3.17
C LEU A 360 -35.34 -1.33 4.63
N ASP A 361 -35.87 -0.54 5.58
CA ASP A 361 -35.66 -0.77 7.00
C ASP A 361 -36.23 -2.13 7.46
N GLU A 362 -37.22 -2.67 6.76
CA GLU A 362 -37.83 -3.99 7.00
C GLU A 362 -37.12 -5.13 6.25
N ASP A 363 -36.16 -4.81 5.37
CA ASP A 363 -35.43 -5.80 4.61
C ASP A 363 -34.32 -6.42 5.49
N PRO A 364 -34.34 -7.75 5.76
CA PRO A 364 -33.32 -8.41 6.56
C PRO A 364 -31.91 -8.36 5.95
N VAL A 365 -31.78 -8.04 4.65
CA VAL A 365 -30.48 -7.91 3.99
C VAL A 365 -29.88 -6.49 4.07
N HIS A 366 -30.70 -5.52 4.47
CA HIS A 366 -30.33 -4.12 4.50
C HIS A 366 -29.69 -3.71 5.84
N GLY A 367 -28.83 -2.70 5.79
CA GLY A 367 -28.12 -2.15 6.94
C GLY A 367 -26.74 -2.78 7.17
N GLN A 368 -26.24 -2.60 8.38
CA GLN A 368 -24.92 -3.08 8.81
C GLN A 368 -24.82 -3.24 10.32
N ILE A 369 -23.79 -3.96 10.74
CA ILE A 369 -23.28 -3.88 12.11
C ILE A 369 -22.50 -2.57 12.25
N ARG A 370 -22.72 -1.85 13.34
CA ARG A 370 -21.97 -0.61 13.60
C ARG A 370 -20.54 -0.93 14.03
N GLU A 371 -19.58 -0.14 13.57
CA GLU A 371 -18.19 -0.27 13.99
C GLU A 371 -18.03 0.03 15.51
N PRO A 372 -17.18 -0.72 16.24
CA PRO A 372 -17.02 -0.55 17.68
C PRO A 372 -16.63 0.87 18.10
N LEU A 373 -15.68 1.51 17.41
CA LEU A 373 -15.25 2.86 17.76
C LEU A 373 -16.33 3.90 17.42
N LEU A 374 -17.03 3.75 16.30
CA LEU A 374 -18.14 4.63 15.93
C LEU A 374 -19.31 4.56 16.92
N LYS A 375 -19.55 3.40 17.57
CA LYS A 375 -20.49 3.30 18.69
C LYS A 375 -20.07 4.19 19.85
N VAL A 376 -18.79 4.16 20.25
CA VAL A 376 -18.25 4.99 21.34
C VAL A 376 -18.35 6.47 21.00
N ILE A 377 -17.89 6.86 19.81
CA ILE A 377 -17.95 8.25 19.34
C ILE A 377 -19.40 8.74 19.23
N GLY A 378 -20.30 7.88 18.73
CA GLY A 378 -21.73 8.17 18.66
C GLY A 378 -22.32 8.49 20.04
N VAL A 379 -22.06 7.64 21.04
CA VAL A 379 -22.49 7.88 22.43
C VAL A 379 -21.91 9.19 22.98
N MET A 380 -20.61 9.42 22.80
CA MET A 380 -19.95 10.64 23.29
C MET A 380 -20.52 11.91 22.64
N ARG A 381 -20.81 11.87 21.33
CA ARG A 381 -21.41 13.01 20.61
C ARG A 381 -22.87 13.23 21.01
N SER A 382 -23.68 12.18 21.01
CA SER A 382 -25.12 12.25 21.32
C SER A 382 -25.38 12.67 22.77
N LEU A 383 -24.48 12.33 23.70
CA LEU A 383 -24.66 12.61 25.12
C LEU A 383 -23.75 13.74 25.65
N ASN A 384 -23.34 14.64 24.75
CA ASN A 384 -22.58 15.85 25.06
C ASN A 384 -21.36 15.60 25.95
N PHE A 385 -20.43 14.77 25.46
CA PHE A 385 -19.18 14.52 26.17
C PHE A 385 -18.39 15.81 26.40
N GLN A 386 -17.96 16.02 27.64
CA GLN A 386 -17.13 17.15 28.05
C GLN A 386 -15.81 16.66 28.63
N ARG A 387 -14.71 17.16 28.08
CA ARG A 387 -13.37 16.96 28.66
C ARG A 387 -13.24 17.79 29.92
N HIS A 388 -12.65 17.20 30.96
CA HIS A 388 -12.35 17.95 32.18
C HIS A 388 -11.33 19.07 31.90
N PRO A 389 -11.53 20.30 32.41
CA PRO A 389 -10.62 21.43 32.17
C PRO A 389 -9.18 21.19 32.64
N SER A 390 -8.99 20.32 33.63
CA SER A 390 -7.68 19.94 34.18
C SER A 390 -6.88 19.00 33.26
N VAL A 391 -7.53 18.38 32.27
CA VAL A 391 -6.95 17.33 31.44
C VAL A 391 -6.43 17.92 30.13
N LYS A 392 -5.11 17.90 29.93
CA LYS A 392 -4.45 18.51 28.75
C LYS A 392 -4.41 17.54 27.58
N PHE A 393 -4.39 18.03 26.34
CA PHE A 393 -4.35 17.20 25.12
C PHE A 393 -3.28 16.09 25.15
N LYS A 394 -2.09 16.38 25.70
CA LYS A 394 -1.00 15.40 25.87
C LYS A 394 -1.35 14.15 26.70
N ASN A 395 -2.42 14.20 27.51
CA ASN A 395 -2.88 13.07 28.30
C ASN A 395 -3.62 12.03 27.45
N GLY A 396 -3.86 12.30 26.16
CA GLY A 396 -4.70 11.46 25.30
C GLY A 396 -6.18 11.58 25.64
N LEU A 397 -7.00 10.84 24.90
CA LEU A 397 -8.44 10.69 25.14
C LEU A 397 -8.75 9.22 25.42
N PHE A 398 -8.31 8.35 24.50
CA PHE A 398 -8.46 6.90 24.58
C PHE A 398 -7.14 6.20 24.89
N ASP A 399 -7.24 4.99 25.44
CA ASP A 399 -6.11 4.12 25.74
C ASP A 399 -6.36 2.70 25.22
N ASN A 400 -5.42 2.15 24.44
CA ASN A 400 -5.39 0.74 24.02
C ASN A 400 -6.72 0.22 23.42
N MET A 401 -7.45 1.04 22.66
CA MET A 401 -8.78 0.67 22.16
C MET A 401 -8.74 -0.52 21.19
N ARG A 402 -7.63 -0.71 20.46
CA ARG A 402 -7.42 -1.88 19.61
C ARG A 402 -7.52 -3.19 20.40
N TYR A 403 -6.94 -3.26 21.59
CA TYR A 403 -7.02 -4.45 22.45
C TYR A 403 -8.37 -4.60 23.16
N LYS A 404 -9.09 -3.49 23.37
CA LYS A 404 -10.38 -3.47 24.10
C LYS A 404 -11.56 -3.77 23.19
N ILE A 405 -11.59 -3.19 21.99
CA ILE A 405 -12.74 -3.22 21.09
C ILE A 405 -12.38 -3.52 19.62
N GLY A 406 -11.12 -3.91 19.35
CA GLY A 406 -10.66 -4.25 17.99
C GLY A 406 -10.28 -3.05 17.11
N GLN A 407 -10.53 -1.81 17.56
CA GLN A 407 -10.40 -0.62 16.71
C GLN A 407 -9.85 0.59 17.49
N MET A 408 -8.88 1.31 16.91
CA MET A 408 -8.31 2.54 17.48
C MET A 408 -7.91 3.52 16.36
N ILE A 409 -8.13 4.81 16.61
CA ILE A 409 -7.79 5.88 15.64
C ILE A 409 -6.28 5.85 15.37
N PHE A 410 -5.90 5.87 14.09
CA PHE A 410 -4.50 5.82 13.62
C PHE A 410 -3.74 4.53 13.95
N GLU A 411 -4.44 3.44 14.31
CA GLU A 411 -3.82 2.14 14.56
C GLU A 411 -4.51 0.99 13.79
N PRO A 412 -4.72 1.10 12.46
CA PRO A 412 -5.21 -0.04 11.70
C PRO A 412 -4.22 -1.21 11.79
N PRO A 413 -4.71 -2.47 11.82
CA PRO A 413 -3.85 -3.66 11.83
C PRO A 413 -2.98 -3.78 10.58
N ASP A 414 -3.44 -3.29 9.43
CA ASP A 414 -2.73 -3.31 8.15
C ASP A 414 -3.10 -2.10 7.25
N GLN A 415 -2.61 -2.10 6.02
CA GLN A 415 -2.85 -1.01 5.05
C GLN A 415 -4.28 -0.99 4.47
N PHE A 416 -5.06 -2.05 4.66
CA PHE A 416 -6.40 -2.22 4.09
C PHE A 416 -7.52 -1.82 5.06
N GLY A 417 -7.19 -1.55 6.33
CA GLY A 417 -8.11 -0.99 7.31
C GLY A 417 -8.21 -1.84 8.55
N PHE A 418 -9.40 -1.88 9.17
CA PHE A 418 -9.67 -2.66 10.39
C PHE A 418 -10.34 -4.02 10.10
N PHE A 419 -10.94 -4.17 8.93
CA PHE A 419 -11.70 -5.36 8.52
C PHE A 419 -11.76 -5.40 6.98
N ALA A 420 -11.93 -6.60 6.42
CA ALA A 420 -12.06 -6.82 5.00
C ALA A 420 -13.48 -6.48 4.51
N GLN A 421 -13.57 -5.75 3.38
CA GLN A 421 -14.85 -5.29 2.82
C GLN A 421 -15.71 -6.43 2.24
N ASP A 422 -15.10 -7.58 2.00
CA ASP A 422 -15.72 -8.82 1.54
C ASP A 422 -15.85 -9.88 2.66
N TYR A 423 -15.62 -9.51 3.92
CA TYR A 423 -15.76 -10.44 5.03
C TYR A 423 -17.20 -10.94 5.17
N GLN A 424 -17.34 -12.26 5.23
CA GLN A 424 -18.60 -12.96 5.47
C GLN A 424 -18.49 -13.76 6.78
N PRO A 425 -19.19 -13.36 7.86
CA PRO A 425 -19.18 -14.16 9.08
C PRO A 425 -19.85 -15.52 8.84
N PRO A 426 -19.30 -16.61 9.42
CA PRO A 426 -19.85 -17.95 9.22
C PRO A 426 -21.28 -18.07 9.75
N GLY A 427 -22.08 -18.92 9.10
CA GLY A 427 -23.49 -19.14 9.40
C GLY A 427 -24.41 -18.46 8.38
N ALA A 428 -25.59 -18.02 8.82
CA ALA A 428 -26.68 -17.58 7.94
C ALA A 428 -26.32 -16.44 6.96
N ILE A 429 -25.33 -15.61 7.30
CA ILE A 429 -24.85 -14.52 6.43
C ILE A 429 -24.02 -15.08 5.28
N ALA A 430 -23.00 -15.88 5.57
CA ALA A 430 -22.20 -16.57 4.54
C ALA A 430 -23.04 -17.56 3.71
N ASP A 431 -23.96 -18.31 4.34
CA ASP A 431 -24.85 -19.25 3.65
C ASP A 431 -25.76 -18.56 2.62
N ALA A 432 -26.06 -17.27 2.85
CA ALA A 432 -26.83 -16.43 1.94
C ALA A 432 -25.97 -15.66 0.92
N GLY A 433 -24.64 -15.80 0.98
CA GLY A 433 -23.69 -15.06 0.11
C GLY A 433 -23.63 -13.57 0.42
N LEU A 434 -23.89 -13.18 1.66
CA LEU A 434 -23.97 -11.79 2.11
C LEU A 434 -22.71 -11.38 2.86
N PHE A 435 -22.41 -10.09 2.84
CA PHE A 435 -21.26 -9.49 3.52
C PHE A 435 -21.66 -8.84 4.83
N SER A 436 -20.76 -8.88 5.82
CA SER A 436 -20.86 -8.09 7.05
C SER A 436 -19.46 -7.70 7.52
N PRO A 437 -18.82 -6.73 6.85
CA PRO A 437 -17.42 -6.38 7.07
C PRO A 437 -17.07 -6.10 8.54
N GLU A 438 -17.84 -5.23 9.19
CA GLU A 438 -17.60 -4.80 10.57
C GLU A 438 -17.73 -5.93 11.60
N SER A 439 -18.39 -7.03 11.23
CA SER A 439 -18.56 -8.18 12.10
C SER A 439 -17.24 -8.94 12.36
N GLU A 440 -16.22 -8.73 11.52
CA GLU A 440 -14.87 -9.26 11.73
C GLU A 440 -14.27 -8.78 13.06
N LEU A 441 -14.63 -7.56 13.48
CA LEU A 441 -14.18 -6.99 14.75
C LEU A 441 -14.95 -7.52 15.98
N LEU A 442 -16.04 -8.28 15.79
CA LEU A 442 -16.91 -8.73 16.88
C LEU A 442 -16.41 -10.00 17.59
N GLY A 443 -15.11 -10.09 17.83
CA GLY A 443 -14.54 -11.10 18.71
C GLY A 443 -15.14 -11.02 20.13
N MET A 444 -15.29 -12.16 20.81
CA MET A 444 -15.88 -12.21 22.16
C MET A 444 -15.19 -11.25 23.14
N ASN A 445 -13.86 -11.14 23.08
CA ASN A 445 -13.08 -10.19 23.86
C ASN A 445 -13.47 -8.73 23.56
N ALA A 446 -13.64 -8.38 22.28
CA ALA A 446 -14.01 -7.04 21.85
C ALA A 446 -15.45 -6.68 22.23
N VAL A 447 -16.38 -7.63 22.15
CA VAL A 447 -17.77 -7.45 22.60
C VAL A 447 -17.83 -7.19 24.10
N VAL A 448 -17.16 -8.03 24.91
CA VAL A 448 -17.09 -7.83 26.36
C VAL A 448 -16.37 -6.53 26.72
N GLY A 449 -15.28 -6.21 26.03
CA GLY A 449 -14.52 -4.98 26.24
C GLY A 449 -15.34 -3.72 25.90
N LEU A 450 -16.14 -3.75 24.84
CA LEU A 450 -17.08 -2.67 24.50
C LEU A 450 -18.12 -2.48 25.60
N THR A 451 -18.75 -3.56 26.07
CA THR A 451 -19.74 -3.48 27.16
C THR A 451 -19.13 -2.93 28.45
N ASN A 452 -17.96 -3.45 28.86
CA ASN A 452 -17.25 -2.99 30.04
C ASN A 452 -16.88 -1.50 29.93
N GLY A 453 -16.35 -1.08 28.79
CA GLY A 453 -15.97 0.30 28.59
C GLY A 453 -17.15 1.26 28.51
N MET A 454 -18.29 0.86 27.91
CA MET A 454 -19.54 1.63 27.95
C MET A 454 -20.05 1.77 29.38
N PHE A 455 -20.01 0.70 30.17
CA PHE A 455 -20.45 0.74 31.57
C PHE A 455 -19.53 1.60 32.42
N SER A 456 -18.21 1.50 32.20
CA SER A 456 -17.24 2.37 32.84
C SER A 456 -17.49 3.84 32.48
N LEU A 457 -17.77 4.15 31.20
CA LEU A 457 -18.03 5.51 30.75
C LEU A 457 -19.23 6.14 31.48
N HIS A 458 -20.31 5.36 31.67
CA HIS A 458 -21.51 5.84 32.37
C HIS A 458 -21.36 5.89 33.90
N ASN A 459 -20.54 5.01 34.49
CA ASN A 459 -20.35 4.96 35.94
C ASN A 459 -19.27 5.95 36.42
N PHE A 460 -18.18 6.13 35.67
CA PHE A 460 -16.96 6.80 36.14
C PHE A 460 -16.47 7.91 35.19
N GLY A 461 -17.15 8.13 34.06
CA GLY A 461 -16.61 8.93 32.97
C GLY A 461 -15.54 8.18 32.18
N LEU A 462 -14.85 8.91 31.30
CA LEU A 462 -13.81 8.36 30.43
C LEU A 462 -12.53 8.10 31.22
N THR A 463 -12.39 6.87 31.72
CA THR A 463 -11.26 6.39 32.55
C THR A 463 -10.74 5.04 32.08
N THR A 464 -9.65 4.54 32.67
CA THR A 464 -9.18 3.14 32.50
C THR A 464 -9.88 2.13 33.42
N GLY A 465 -10.66 2.59 34.41
CA GLY A 465 -11.20 1.72 35.46
C GLY A 465 -12.16 0.67 34.92
N PHE A 466 -12.12 -0.55 35.45
CA PHE A 466 -13.05 -1.64 35.11
C PHE A 466 -13.21 -1.90 33.60
N GLY A 467 -12.13 -1.74 32.82
CA GLY A 467 -12.16 -1.91 31.36
C GLY A 467 -12.57 -0.66 30.58
N GLY A 468 -12.54 0.51 31.20
CA GLY A 468 -12.86 1.79 30.57
C GLY A 468 -11.96 2.17 29.39
N PHE A 469 -12.50 3.03 28.53
CA PHE A 469 -11.87 3.45 27.27
C PHE A 469 -10.80 4.54 27.43
N GLY A 470 -10.81 5.26 28.55
CA GLY A 470 -9.99 6.46 28.76
C GLY A 470 -8.55 6.16 29.17
N THR A 471 -7.72 7.20 29.22
CA THR A 471 -6.37 7.14 29.77
C THR A 471 -6.38 7.25 31.30
N PHE A 472 -5.31 6.76 31.95
CA PHE A 472 -5.21 6.82 33.41
C PHE A 472 -4.93 8.26 33.85
N ILE A 473 -5.88 8.83 34.58
CA ILE A 473 -5.71 10.06 35.35
C ILE A 473 -5.68 9.66 36.82
N LYS A 474 -4.83 10.31 37.63
CA LYS A 474 -4.68 9.99 39.06
C LYS A 474 -6.04 10.01 39.77
N GLY A 475 -6.31 9.02 40.62
CA GLY A 475 -7.52 8.97 41.43
C GLY A 475 -8.01 7.54 41.66
N GLY A 476 -9.11 7.41 42.40
CA GLY A 476 -9.86 6.16 42.55
C GLY A 476 -11.07 6.11 41.61
N TYR A 477 -11.79 4.99 41.63
CA TYR A 477 -13.01 4.81 40.86
C TYR A 477 -14.20 4.67 41.81
N GLU A 478 -15.00 5.72 41.93
CA GLU A 478 -16.25 5.70 42.71
C GLU A 478 -17.44 5.91 41.77
N VAL A 479 -18.47 5.08 41.92
CA VAL A 479 -19.59 5.01 40.98
C VAL A 479 -20.42 6.31 41.06
N GLY A 480 -20.35 7.14 40.02
CA GLY A 480 -21.01 8.45 39.92
C GLY A 480 -20.04 9.61 40.06
N ASP A 481 -18.82 9.37 40.55
CA ASP A 481 -17.76 10.36 40.57
C ASP A 481 -16.97 10.29 39.25
N THR A 482 -16.97 11.41 38.53
CA THR A 482 -16.22 11.58 37.28
C THR A 482 -15.03 12.53 37.44
N SER A 483 -14.74 13.01 38.66
CA SER A 483 -13.69 14.00 38.94
C SER A 483 -12.28 13.55 38.52
N SER A 484 -12.04 12.24 38.60
CA SER A 484 -10.76 11.60 38.25
C SER A 484 -10.73 11.05 36.82
N SER A 485 -11.67 11.47 35.97
CA SER A 485 -11.74 11.03 34.57
C SER A 485 -11.13 12.02 33.59
N VAL A 486 -10.90 11.57 32.36
CA VAL A 486 -10.53 12.45 31.25
C VAL A 486 -11.68 13.41 30.90
N GLY A 487 -12.92 12.94 31.07
CA GLY A 487 -14.14 13.68 30.78
C GLY A 487 -15.38 12.84 31.05
N TYR A 488 -16.55 13.44 30.93
CA TYR A 488 -17.83 12.84 31.32
C TYR A 488 -18.94 13.21 30.33
N LEU A 489 -20.04 12.45 30.37
CA LEU A 489 -21.25 12.72 29.59
C LEU A 489 -22.13 13.69 30.40
N SER A 490 -22.43 14.87 29.85
CA SER A 490 -23.17 15.91 30.58
C SER A 490 -24.64 16.04 30.18
N TYR A 491 -25.04 15.36 29.10
CA TYR A 491 -26.41 15.40 28.62
C TYR A 491 -27.38 14.79 29.65
N LYS A 492 -28.53 15.46 29.82
CA LYS A 492 -29.65 15.01 30.63
C LYS A 492 -30.91 15.03 29.76
N PRO A 493 -31.69 13.94 29.71
CA PRO A 493 -32.96 13.93 28.99
C PRO A 493 -33.87 15.08 29.42
N SER A 494 -34.51 15.73 28.45
CA SER A 494 -35.38 16.88 28.68
C SER A 494 -36.78 16.48 29.13
N ALA A 495 -37.21 15.27 28.77
CA ALA A 495 -38.50 14.71 29.17
C ALA A 495 -38.61 14.45 30.68
N SER A 496 -39.81 14.66 31.24
CA SER A 496 -40.10 14.39 32.65
C SER A 496 -40.58 12.95 32.89
N ASP A 497 -41.37 12.38 31.98
CA ASP A 497 -41.81 10.99 32.03
C ASP A 497 -40.71 10.03 31.58
N VAL A 498 -40.61 8.88 32.24
CA VAL A 498 -39.55 7.90 31.97
C VAL A 498 -39.67 7.29 30.57
N LYS A 499 -40.88 7.08 30.06
CA LYS A 499 -41.09 6.53 28.71
C LYS A 499 -40.64 7.53 27.66
N ASP A 500 -41.00 8.79 27.84
CA ASP A 500 -40.57 9.88 26.95
C ASP A 500 -39.04 10.06 26.98
N LYS A 501 -38.39 9.89 28.14
CA LYS A 501 -36.92 9.86 28.24
C LYS A 501 -36.31 8.72 27.43
N ILE A 502 -36.91 7.53 27.48
CA ILE A 502 -36.44 6.36 26.71
C ILE A 502 -36.59 6.62 25.21
N ASP A 503 -37.69 7.25 24.77
CA ASP A 503 -37.92 7.60 23.36
C ASP A 503 -36.95 8.69 22.87
N GLU A 504 -36.67 9.71 23.68
CA GLU A 504 -35.66 10.74 23.40
C GLU A 504 -34.27 10.11 23.21
N LEU A 505 -33.86 9.23 24.11
CA LEU A 505 -32.57 8.54 24.04
C LEU A 505 -32.51 7.51 22.90
N SER A 506 -33.61 6.83 22.60
CA SER A 506 -33.74 5.94 21.43
C SER A 506 -33.48 6.72 20.14
N THR A 507 -34.04 7.91 20.02
CA THR A 507 -33.81 8.81 18.88
C THR A 507 -32.33 9.19 18.76
N LEU A 508 -31.70 9.57 19.87
CA LEU A 508 -30.31 10.02 19.87
C LEU A 508 -29.26 8.92 19.63
N LEU A 509 -29.52 7.69 20.08
CA LEU A 509 -28.53 6.60 20.06
C LEU A 509 -28.78 5.58 18.95
N MET A 510 -30.04 5.43 18.52
CA MET A 510 -30.53 4.35 17.65
C MET A 510 -31.50 4.84 16.57
N ALA A 511 -31.61 6.16 16.36
CA ALA A 511 -32.55 6.77 15.40
C ALA A 511 -34.01 6.34 15.59
N GLY A 512 -34.42 6.05 16.83
CA GLY A 512 -35.81 5.72 17.17
C GLY A 512 -36.16 4.23 17.02
N ARG A 513 -35.22 3.37 16.59
CA ARG A 513 -35.48 1.97 16.28
C ARG A 513 -35.65 1.02 17.47
N LEU A 514 -35.49 1.50 18.71
CA LEU A 514 -35.61 0.67 19.91
C LEU A 514 -36.99 -0.01 19.96
N SER A 515 -37.03 -1.34 20.03
CA SER A 515 -38.27 -2.12 20.09
C SER A 515 -39.08 -1.84 21.37
N ASP A 516 -40.41 -1.94 21.28
CA ASP A 516 -41.31 -1.72 22.42
C ASP A 516 -41.03 -2.71 23.57
N GLU A 517 -40.65 -3.94 23.27
CA GLU A 517 -40.24 -4.91 24.30
C GLU A 517 -38.98 -4.45 25.04
N ASN A 518 -37.98 -3.94 24.32
CA ASN A 518 -36.75 -3.45 24.96
C ASN A 518 -37.01 -2.15 25.72
N LYS A 519 -37.90 -1.27 25.24
CA LYS A 519 -38.37 -0.10 25.99
C LYS A 519 -39.01 -0.52 27.31
N GLN A 520 -39.87 -1.54 27.30
CA GLN A 520 -40.53 -2.04 28.51
C GLN A 520 -39.52 -2.63 29.52
N VAL A 521 -38.54 -3.42 29.06
CA VAL A 521 -37.48 -3.97 29.94
C VAL A 521 -36.67 -2.84 30.59
N ILE A 522 -36.31 -1.81 29.83
CA ILE A 522 -35.57 -0.65 30.34
C ILE A 522 -36.42 0.13 31.34
N PHE A 523 -37.72 0.33 31.06
CA PHE A 523 -38.65 1.01 31.95
C PHE A 523 -38.82 0.27 33.28
N ASP A 524 -38.97 -1.06 33.25
CA ASP A 524 -39.13 -1.88 34.45
C ASP A 524 -37.85 -1.86 35.30
N ALA A 525 -36.68 -1.98 34.66
CA ALA A 525 -35.39 -1.86 35.33
C ALA A 525 -35.22 -0.48 35.97
N TYR A 526 -35.49 0.60 35.22
CA TYR A 526 -35.44 1.96 35.74
C TYR A 526 -36.34 2.12 36.97
N THR A 527 -37.60 1.69 36.88
CA THR A 527 -38.58 1.83 37.97
C THR A 527 -38.14 1.08 39.22
N SER A 528 -37.61 -0.13 39.06
CA SER A 528 -37.08 -0.93 40.17
C SER A 528 -35.89 -0.24 40.84
N PHE A 529 -34.87 0.16 40.07
CA PHE A 529 -33.68 0.80 40.62
C PHE A 529 -33.97 2.19 41.19
N ASN A 530 -34.94 2.91 40.64
CA ASN A 530 -35.35 4.20 41.17
C ASN A 530 -35.97 4.05 42.57
N ALA A 531 -36.80 3.02 42.76
CA ALA A 531 -37.42 2.74 44.04
C ALA A 531 -36.41 2.34 45.14
N THR A 532 -35.33 1.63 44.77
CA THR A 532 -34.34 1.11 45.75
C THR A 532 -33.12 1.98 45.93
N ASN A 533 -32.69 2.70 44.89
CA ASN A 533 -31.39 3.40 44.85
C ASN A 533 -31.49 4.88 44.43
N GLY A 534 -32.68 5.35 44.04
CA GLY A 534 -32.92 6.73 43.60
C GLY A 534 -32.62 6.99 42.13
N THR A 535 -33.02 8.18 41.67
CA THR A 535 -33.07 8.56 40.25
C THR A 535 -31.72 8.46 39.55
N GLU A 536 -30.65 8.90 40.20
CA GLU A 536 -29.32 8.96 39.56
C GLU A 536 -28.77 7.56 39.23
N VAL A 537 -29.07 6.57 40.06
CA VAL A 537 -28.69 5.17 39.81
C VAL A 537 -29.58 4.58 38.72
N ALA A 538 -30.88 4.87 38.75
CA ALA A 538 -31.84 4.42 37.74
C ALA A 538 -31.50 4.97 36.34
N GLU A 539 -31.14 6.25 36.23
CA GLU A 539 -30.72 6.87 34.97
C GLU A 539 -29.45 6.21 34.43
N ARG A 540 -28.45 5.94 35.28
CA ARG A 540 -27.23 5.20 34.86
C ARG A 540 -27.56 3.78 34.38
N VAL A 541 -28.46 3.07 35.05
CA VAL A 541 -28.91 1.73 34.61
C VAL A 541 -29.60 1.80 33.25
N MET A 542 -30.51 2.76 33.05
CA MET A 542 -31.17 2.99 31.76
C MET A 542 -30.14 3.20 30.64
N MET A 543 -29.15 4.07 30.85
CA MET A 543 -28.11 4.34 29.85
C MET A 543 -27.25 3.12 29.53
N LYS A 544 -26.87 2.34 30.56
CA LYS A 544 -26.13 1.08 30.37
C LYS A 544 -26.94 0.09 29.54
N LEU A 545 -28.21 -0.11 29.89
CA LEU A 545 -29.08 -1.04 29.16
C LEU A 545 -29.26 -0.62 27.70
N LEU A 546 -29.48 0.67 27.42
CA LEU A 546 -29.54 1.19 26.06
C LEU A 546 -28.30 0.79 25.24
N THR A 547 -27.09 0.91 25.78
CA THR A 547 -25.86 0.52 25.05
C THR A 547 -25.66 -1.00 24.88
N THR A 548 -26.52 -1.83 25.47
CA THR A 548 -26.49 -3.30 25.33
C THR A 548 -27.58 -3.84 24.43
N THR A 549 -28.51 -3.01 23.97
CA THR A 549 -29.58 -3.47 23.09
C THR A 549 -29.01 -3.81 21.72
N PRO A 550 -29.55 -4.83 21.04
CA PRO A 550 -29.08 -5.15 19.69
C PRO A 550 -29.33 -4.00 18.70
N GLU A 551 -30.34 -3.14 18.92
CA GLU A 551 -30.63 -1.94 18.14
C GLU A 551 -29.52 -0.88 18.25
N PHE A 552 -28.78 -0.87 19.37
CA PHE A 552 -27.59 -0.05 19.50
C PHE A 552 -26.46 -0.50 18.57
N HIS A 553 -26.40 -1.80 18.29
CA HIS A 553 -25.28 -2.43 17.61
C HIS A 553 -25.44 -2.56 16.09
N SER A 554 -26.63 -2.29 15.56
CA SER A 554 -26.97 -2.42 14.13
C SER A 554 -27.67 -1.16 13.60
N THR A 555 -27.75 -1.02 12.28
CA THR A 555 -28.54 0.04 11.62
C THR A 555 -29.92 -0.42 11.17
N SER A 556 -30.18 -1.73 11.15
CA SER A 556 -31.44 -2.35 10.71
C SER A 556 -32.50 -2.40 11.81
N THR A 557 -33.75 -2.66 11.43
CA THR A 557 -34.79 -3.06 12.40
C THR A 557 -34.56 -4.50 12.87
N LEU A 558 -35.01 -4.80 14.08
CA LEU A 558 -34.78 -6.11 14.68
C LEU A 558 -36.05 -6.91 14.85
N ARG A 559 -36.01 -8.16 14.39
CA ARG A 559 -37.08 -9.13 14.59
C ARG A 559 -36.64 -10.22 15.56
N LYS A 560 -37.25 -10.24 16.76
CA LYS A 560 -37.13 -11.38 17.67
C LYS A 560 -37.90 -12.56 17.08
N THR A 561 -37.21 -13.65 16.79
CA THR A 561 -37.85 -14.87 16.27
C THR A 561 -38.54 -15.69 17.35
N GLY A 562 -38.22 -15.44 18.63
CA GLY A 562 -38.71 -16.24 19.77
C GLY A 562 -38.14 -17.66 19.82
N ALA A 563 -37.38 -18.06 18.81
CA ALA A 563 -36.70 -19.35 18.79
C ALA A 563 -35.53 -19.33 19.78
N PRO A 564 -35.37 -20.36 20.62
CA PRO A 564 -34.17 -20.49 21.43
C PRO A 564 -32.96 -20.56 20.50
N ARG A 565 -31.88 -19.84 20.85
CA ARG A 565 -30.61 -19.98 20.12
C ARG A 565 -30.23 -21.47 20.19
N PRO A 566 -30.03 -22.15 19.05
CA PRO A 566 -29.54 -23.51 19.07
C PRO A 566 -28.22 -23.50 19.83
N VAL A 567 -28.15 -24.26 20.92
CA VAL A 567 -26.92 -24.41 21.67
C VAL A 567 -25.98 -25.16 20.75
N THR A 568 -24.91 -24.50 20.27
CA THR A 568 -23.80 -25.22 19.65
C THR A 568 -23.29 -26.18 20.72
N PRO A 569 -23.49 -27.50 20.57
CA PRO A 569 -22.98 -28.44 21.54
C PRO A 569 -21.46 -28.22 21.62
N PRO A 570 -20.84 -28.31 22.81
CA PRO A 570 -19.40 -28.45 22.85
C PRO A 570 -19.03 -29.56 21.86
N PRO A 571 -18.02 -29.37 21.00
CA PRO A 571 -17.61 -30.43 20.10
C PRO A 571 -17.42 -31.71 20.91
N GLU A 572 -18.05 -32.80 20.47
CA GLU A 572 -17.91 -34.08 21.18
C GLU A 572 -16.43 -34.41 21.24
N MET A 573 -15.92 -34.62 22.46
CA MET A 573 -14.52 -34.97 22.66
C MET A 573 -14.27 -36.27 21.89
N SER A 574 -13.45 -36.17 20.84
CA SER A 574 -13.03 -37.33 20.08
C SER A 574 -12.33 -38.30 21.03
N SER A 575 -12.83 -39.53 21.11
CA SER A 575 -12.13 -40.63 21.78
C SER A 575 -10.94 -41.14 20.96
N THR A 576 -10.81 -40.66 19.72
CA THR A 576 -9.68 -40.95 18.87
C THR A 576 -8.42 -40.39 19.53
N PRO A 577 -7.41 -41.24 19.78
CA PRO A 577 -6.13 -40.75 20.29
C PRO A 577 -5.57 -39.69 19.34
N TYR A 578 -5.35 -38.49 19.85
CA TYR A 578 -4.74 -37.40 19.11
C TYR A 578 -3.52 -36.90 19.86
N LYS A 579 -2.59 -36.30 19.12
CA LYS A 579 -1.48 -35.55 19.70
C LYS A 579 -1.82 -34.08 19.56
N ALA A 580 -2.04 -33.40 20.68
CA ALA A 580 -2.19 -31.95 20.70
C ALA A 580 -0.82 -31.30 20.73
N ILE A 581 -0.57 -30.34 19.83
CA ILE A 581 0.55 -29.41 19.96
C ILE A 581 -0.01 -28.16 20.61
N VAL A 582 0.39 -27.90 21.86
CA VAL A 582 0.03 -26.66 22.55
C VAL A 582 1.15 -25.65 22.30
N TYR A 583 0.90 -24.71 21.40
CA TYR A 583 1.82 -23.62 21.11
C TYR A 583 1.51 -22.41 22.01
N ILE A 584 2.45 -22.06 22.89
CA ILE A 584 2.35 -20.89 23.78
C ILE A 584 3.22 -19.78 23.19
N ASN A 585 2.58 -18.81 22.51
CA ASN A 585 3.27 -17.63 22.03
C ASN A 585 3.34 -16.56 23.13
N LEU A 586 4.55 -16.08 23.43
CA LEU A 586 4.80 -15.06 24.45
C LEU A 586 4.98 -13.64 23.87
N PHE A 587 4.62 -13.43 22.60
CA PHE A 587 4.62 -12.13 21.91
C PHE A 587 5.95 -11.35 22.02
N GLY A 588 7.08 -12.05 21.99
CA GLY A 588 8.42 -11.44 22.13
C GLY A 588 8.78 -11.01 23.57
N GLY A 589 7.92 -11.25 24.55
CA GLY A 589 8.15 -10.92 25.97
C GLY A 589 9.10 -11.86 26.71
N LEU A 590 9.64 -12.86 26.03
CA LEU A 590 10.64 -13.79 26.58
C LEU A 590 11.98 -13.54 25.90
N ASP A 591 12.93 -12.96 26.64
CA ASP A 591 14.31 -12.81 26.18
C ASP A 591 14.99 -14.19 26.18
N SER A 592 14.90 -14.89 25.05
CA SER A 592 15.38 -16.26 24.87
C SER A 592 16.87 -16.41 25.15
N PHE A 593 17.66 -15.33 24.98
CA PHE A 593 19.10 -15.31 25.29
C PHE A 593 19.39 -15.40 26.78
N ASN A 594 18.39 -15.25 27.65
CA ASN A 594 18.52 -15.48 29.09
C ASN A 594 17.65 -16.66 29.57
N VAL A 595 17.18 -17.51 28.65
CA VAL A 595 16.49 -18.77 28.97
C VAL A 595 17.45 -19.94 28.78
N LEU A 596 18.06 -20.03 27.59
CA LEU A 596 19.09 -21.01 27.24
C LEU A 596 20.38 -20.26 26.89
N THR A 597 21.45 -20.53 27.62
CA THR A 597 22.74 -19.86 27.46
C THR A 597 23.88 -20.86 27.26
N PRO A 598 24.99 -20.48 26.61
CA PRO A 598 26.20 -21.28 26.67
C PRO A 598 26.69 -21.42 28.12
N HIS A 599 27.32 -22.54 28.46
CA HIS A 599 27.93 -22.74 29.78
C HIS A 599 29.44 -22.97 29.63
N LYS A 600 30.23 -22.41 30.55
CA LYS A 600 31.70 -22.39 30.42
C LYS A 600 32.35 -23.77 30.59
N ASN A 601 31.66 -24.71 31.25
CA ASN A 601 32.08 -26.09 31.53
C ASN A 601 33.60 -26.27 31.69
N GLY A 602 34.16 -25.81 32.83
CA GLY A 602 35.59 -25.94 33.08
C GLY A 602 36.50 -25.07 32.20
N GLY A 603 35.96 -24.19 31.36
CA GLY A 603 36.70 -23.23 30.53
C GLY A 603 36.80 -23.60 29.05
N SER A 604 36.25 -24.73 28.60
CA SER A 604 36.44 -25.22 27.23
C SER A 604 35.51 -24.59 26.18
N CYS A 605 34.44 -23.92 26.61
CA CYS A 605 33.45 -23.33 25.71
C CYS A 605 33.65 -21.81 25.62
N SER A 606 34.18 -21.33 24.49
CA SER A 606 34.38 -19.88 24.24
C SER A 606 33.06 -19.11 24.12
N LEU A 607 31.98 -19.78 23.71
CA LEU A 607 30.67 -19.15 23.49
C LEU A 607 30.10 -18.46 24.74
N TYR A 608 30.43 -18.94 25.95
CA TYR A 608 29.96 -18.26 27.16
C TYR A 608 30.62 -16.90 27.32
N ASP A 609 31.91 -16.80 27.05
CA ASP A 609 32.64 -15.53 27.20
C ASP A 609 32.13 -14.51 26.16
N ASP A 610 31.89 -14.96 24.93
CA ASP A 610 31.28 -14.14 23.87
C ASP A 610 29.85 -13.69 24.24
N TYR A 611 29.02 -14.61 24.71
CA TYR A 611 27.66 -14.32 25.19
C TYR A 611 27.68 -13.29 26.33
N PHE A 612 28.53 -13.52 27.34
CA PHE A 612 28.55 -12.69 28.53
C PHE A 612 29.02 -11.27 28.19
N GLU A 613 30.03 -11.13 27.34
CA GLU A 613 30.53 -9.83 26.88
C GLU A 613 29.52 -9.10 25.99
N ALA A 614 28.94 -9.78 24.99
CA ALA A 614 27.93 -9.20 24.10
C ALA A 614 26.70 -8.69 24.87
N ARG A 615 26.43 -9.25 26.05
CA ARG A 615 25.32 -8.87 26.94
C ARG A 615 25.72 -7.84 28.00
N GLY A 616 26.87 -7.18 27.84
CA GLY A 616 27.36 -6.07 28.67
C GLY A 616 28.23 -6.49 29.85
N GLY A 617 28.70 -7.75 29.86
CA GLY A 617 29.61 -8.29 30.85
C GLY A 617 29.10 -8.12 32.28
N VAL A 618 29.99 -7.72 33.19
CA VAL A 618 29.71 -7.59 34.63
C VAL A 618 28.61 -6.56 34.94
N LYS A 619 28.48 -5.50 34.13
CA LYS A 619 27.47 -4.44 34.31
C LYS A 619 26.21 -4.67 33.48
N GLY A 620 26.21 -5.70 32.64
CA GLY A 620 25.15 -6.01 31.70
C GLY A 620 24.09 -6.94 32.26
N ILE A 621 23.33 -7.52 31.35
CA ILE A 621 22.20 -8.42 31.62
C ILE A 621 22.52 -9.89 31.30
N GLY A 622 23.78 -10.18 30.94
CA GLY A 622 24.26 -11.56 30.76
C GLY A 622 24.22 -12.35 32.07
N LEU A 623 23.76 -13.60 32.01
CA LEU A 623 23.72 -14.48 33.18
C LEU A 623 25.13 -14.85 33.62
N ARG A 624 25.42 -14.68 34.91
CA ARG A 624 26.64 -15.15 35.55
C ARG A 624 26.58 -16.67 35.76
N MET A 625 27.73 -17.32 35.87
CA MET A 625 27.82 -18.78 36.12
C MET A 625 26.97 -19.26 37.30
N ASP A 626 26.88 -18.50 38.40
CA ASP A 626 26.06 -18.84 39.57
C ASP A 626 24.55 -18.62 39.35
N GLN A 627 24.16 -18.09 38.20
CA GLN A 627 22.79 -17.85 37.76
C GLN A 627 22.34 -18.84 36.68
N ILE A 628 23.20 -19.81 36.34
CA ILE A 628 22.99 -20.77 35.27
C ILE A 628 22.97 -22.18 35.86
N LEU A 629 21.90 -22.92 35.59
CA LEU A 629 21.78 -24.34 35.88
C LEU A 629 22.31 -25.14 34.68
N PRO A 630 23.35 -25.98 34.84
CA PRO A 630 23.94 -26.71 33.72
C PRO A 630 23.00 -27.82 33.21
N ILE A 631 22.97 -28.00 31.89
CA ILE A 631 22.29 -29.10 31.19
C ILE A 631 23.24 -29.74 30.17
N ASP A 632 22.99 -31.01 29.84
CA ASP A 632 23.72 -31.70 28.77
C ASP A 632 23.40 -31.05 27.42
N GLY A 633 24.45 -30.61 26.72
CA GLY A 633 24.36 -30.01 25.38
C GLY A 633 25.16 -30.79 24.34
N SER A 634 25.58 -32.02 24.66
CA SER A 634 26.40 -32.86 23.76
C SER A 634 25.77 -33.10 22.38
N THR A 635 24.44 -33.07 22.29
CA THR A 635 23.69 -33.21 21.05
C THR A 635 23.77 -31.98 20.13
N ALA A 636 24.24 -30.82 20.62
CA ALA A 636 24.37 -29.61 19.81
C ALA A 636 25.48 -29.70 18.76
N GLY A 637 26.43 -30.63 18.92
CA GLY A 637 27.53 -30.82 17.95
C GLY A 637 28.55 -29.67 17.90
N ILE A 638 28.55 -28.78 18.89
CA ILE A 638 29.45 -27.61 18.94
C ILE A 638 30.74 -28.01 19.67
N SER A 639 31.85 -27.96 18.92
CA SER A 639 33.18 -28.29 19.46
C SER A 639 33.51 -27.46 20.70
N GLY A 640 33.83 -28.14 21.81
CA GLY A 640 34.19 -27.51 23.09
C GLY A 640 33.02 -27.09 23.99
N CYS A 641 31.77 -27.16 23.50
CA CYS A 641 30.57 -26.68 24.19
C CYS A 641 29.53 -27.80 24.43
N ASN A 642 29.94 -28.87 25.13
CA ASN A 642 29.05 -30.01 25.44
C ASN A 642 28.09 -29.74 26.62
N THR A 643 28.06 -28.52 27.14
CA THR A 643 27.19 -28.15 28.27
C THR A 643 26.60 -26.79 27.99
N PHE A 644 25.29 -26.71 28.14
CA PHE A 644 24.53 -25.46 28.07
C PHE A 644 23.93 -25.16 29.43
N GLY A 645 23.27 -24.03 29.52
CA GLY A 645 22.78 -23.43 30.74
C GLY A 645 21.33 -23.01 30.65
N ILE A 646 20.55 -23.27 31.69
CA ILE A 646 19.21 -22.71 31.86
C ILE A 646 19.26 -21.69 32.99
N ASN A 647 18.54 -20.58 32.86
CA ASN A 647 18.42 -19.60 33.94
C ASN A 647 17.92 -20.24 35.24
N LYS A 648 18.59 -19.97 36.37
CA LYS A 648 18.23 -20.53 37.68
C LYS A 648 16.84 -20.17 38.18
N MET A 649 16.22 -19.13 37.62
CA MET A 649 14.84 -18.75 37.91
C MET A 649 13.81 -19.65 37.20
N LEU A 650 14.26 -20.53 36.30
CA LEU A 650 13.43 -21.47 35.53
C LEU A 650 13.80 -22.94 35.82
N PRO A 651 13.85 -23.39 37.10
CA PRO A 651 14.32 -24.73 37.44
C PRO A 651 13.43 -25.83 36.84
N ALA A 652 12.13 -25.57 36.68
CA ALA A 652 11.19 -26.51 36.06
C ALA A 652 11.56 -26.86 34.61
N LEU A 653 12.13 -25.93 33.83
CA LEU A 653 12.58 -26.21 32.46
C LEU A 653 13.78 -27.16 32.44
N LYS A 654 14.67 -27.05 33.44
CA LYS A 654 15.77 -27.99 33.62
C LYS A 654 15.24 -29.39 33.97
N GLU A 655 14.31 -29.48 34.91
CA GLU A 655 13.71 -30.76 35.31
C GLU A 655 13.05 -31.45 34.11
N ILE A 656 12.26 -30.73 33.32
CA ILE A 656 11.62 -31.25 32.10
C ILE A 656 12.66 -31.77 31.10
N PHE A 657 13.75 -31.02 30.91
CA PHE A 657 14.84 -31.42 30.01
C PHE A 657 15.57 -32.67 30.52
N ASP A 658 15.98 -32.68 31.80
CA ASP A 658 16.69 -33.78 32.43
C ASP A 658 15.84 -35.08 32.47
N GLU A 659 14.52 -34.96 32.60
CA GLU A 659 13.58 -36.09 32.53
C GLU A 659 13.39 -36.64 31.10
N GLY A 660 14.02 -36.03 30.08
CA GLY A 660 13.86 -36.40 28.68
C GLY A 660 12.49 -36.03 28.10
N LYS A 661 11.76 -35.12 28.76
CA LYS A 661 10.42 -34.66 28.35
C LYS A 661 10.46 -33.31 27.63
N GLY A 662 11.62 -32.68 27.51
CA GLY A 662 11.82 -31.40 26.83
C GLY A 662 12.98 -31.45 25.85
N VAL A 663 12.90 -30.62 24.82
CA VAL A 663 13.97 -30.37 23.86
C VAL A 663 14.12 -28.86 23.69
N PHE A 664 15.35 -28.39 23.63
CA PHE A 664 15.64 -27.03 23.20
C PHE A 664 16.05 -27.03 21.73
N LEU A 665 15.40 -26.18 20.95
CA LEU A 665 15.79 -25.86 19.58
C LEU A 665 16.22 -24.40 19.57
N ALA A 666 17.50 -24.16 19.40
CA ALA A 666 18.07 -22.81 19.38
C ALA A 666 18.23 -22.31 17.92
N ASN A 667 18.31 -20.99 17.75
CA ASN A 667 18.53 -20.35 16.46
C ASN A 667 17.50 -20.74 15.38
N MET A 668 16.23 -20.83 15.77
CA MET A 668 15.13 -21.13 14.84
C MET A 668 14.67 -19.85 14.14
N GLY A 669 14.50 -19.93 12.82
CA GLY A 669 13.85 -18.92 11.99
C GLY A 669 13.00 -19.60 10.92
N HIS A 670 12.01 -18.88 10.39
CA HIS A 670 11.19 -19.36 9.28
C HIS A 670 11.97 -19.20 7.98
N LEU A 671 12.03 -20.24 7.14
CA LEU A 671 12.66 -20.21 5.82
C LEU A 671 11.80 -21.00 4.84
N HIS A 672 11.50 -20.41 3.69
CA HIS A 672 10.74 -21.11 2.64
C HIS A 672 11.60 -22.12 1.87
N LYS A 673 12.91 -21.85 1.74
CA LYS A 673 13.86 -22.80 1.15
C LYS A 673 15.27 -22.64 1.74
N PRO A 674 16.16 -23.64 1.62
CA PRO A 674 17.53 -23.51 2.08
C PRO A 674 18.25 -22.34 1.38
N VAL A 675 18.77 -21.40 2.16
CA VAL A 675 19.52 -20.22 1.70
C VAL A 675 20.79 -20.03 2.52
N ASN A 676 21.70 -19.21 2.02
CA ASN A 676 22.95 -18.81 2.68
C ASN A 676 23.05 -17.29 2.75
N LYS A 677 24.16 -16.78 3.30
CA LYS A 677 24.38 -15.34 3.51
C LYS A 677 24.38 -14.53 2.19
N ASP A 678 24.71 -15.16 1.08
CA ASP A 678 24.94 -14.48 -0.20
C ASP A 678 23.67 -14.44 -1.06
N ASN A 679 22.70 -15.33 -0.81
CA ASN A 679 21.50 -15.46 -1.67
C ASN A 679 20.17 -15.27 -0.94
N TRP A 680 20.15 -15.08 0.38
CA TRP A 680 18.87 -15.01 1.11
C TRP A 680 17.95 -13.88 0.60
N MET A 681 18.47 -12.71 0.20
CA MET A 681 17.62 -11.59 -0.27
C MET A 681 16.90 -11.86 -1.58
N THR A 682 17.48 -12.65 -2.49
CA THR A 682 16.90 -12.93 -3.81
C THR A 682 16.10 -14.22 -3.81
N GLU A 683 16.49 -15.18 -2.97
CA GLU A 683 15.97 -16.54 -2.99
C GLU A 683 14.83 -16.77 -1.98
N THR A 684 14.77 -15.99 -0.88
CA THR A 684 13.67 -16.11 0.10
C THR A 684 12.61 -15.02 -0.08
N ARG A 685 11.34 -15.42 0.07
CA ARG A 685 10.21 -14.49 0.16
C ARG A 685 9.87 -14.10 1.61
N THR A 686 10.47 -14.80 2.57
CA THR A 686 10.35 -14.53 4.02
C THR A 686 11.13 -13.26 4.36
N ASP A 687 10.49 -12.32 5.06
CA ASP A 687 11.17 -11.14 5.59
C ASP A 687 11.96 -11.51 6.87
N LEU A 688 13.16 -12.03 6.64
CA LEU A 688 14.08 -12.40 7.71
C LEU A 688 14.40 -11.17 8.56
N PHE A 689 14.48 -11.35 9.88
CA PHE A 689 14.83 -10.32 10.88
C PHE A 689 13.70 -9.35 11.30
N SER A 690 12.48 -9.51 10.77
CA SER A 690 11.28 -8.83 11.31
C SER A 690 10.55 -9.70 12.34
N HIS A 691 10.54 -9.28 13.61
CA HIS A 691 9.79 -9.99 14.67
C HIS A 691 8.28 -10.08 14.37
N HIS A 692 7.71 -9.08 13.71
CA HIS A 692 6.29 -9.07 13.36
C HIS A 692 6.00 -10.03 12.22
N THR A 693 6.80 -9.98 11.15
CA THR A 693 6.60 -10.80 9.95
C THR A 693 6.84 -12.27 10.25
N MET A 694 7.96 -12.60 10.90
CA MET A 694 8.27 -13.98 11.29
C MET A 694 7.22 -14.56 12.26
N LYS A 695 6.61 -13.74 13.12
CA LYS A 695 5.50 -14.17 13.98
C LYS A 695 4.27 -14.49 13.14
N LYS A 696 3.88 -13.60 12.23
CA LYS A 696 2.72 -13.78 11.35
C LYS A 696 2.88 -15.04 10.51
N GLU A 697 4.02 -15.21 9.86
CA GLU A 697 4.34 -16.39 9.06
C GLU A 697 4.39 -17.67 9.90
N SER A 698 4.88 -17.62 11.15
CA SER A 698 4.83 -18.79 12.06
C SER A 698 3.41 -19.18 12.49
N HIS A 699 2.45 -18.26 12.38
CA HIS A 699 1.02 -18.50 12.64
C HIS A 699 0.28 -18.98 11.39
N GLU A 700 0.81 -18.68 10.21
CA GLU A 700 0.32 -19.18 8.93
C GLU A 700 0.80 -20.62 8.76
N VAL A 701 -0.11 -21.60 8.74
CA VAL A 701 0.23 -23.03 8.53
C VAL A 701 0.60 -23.33 7.07
N ASP A 702 0.56 -22.31 6.21
CA ASP A 702 0.89 -22.40 4.78
C ASP A 702 1.95 -21.36 4.39
N ALA A 703 3.21 -21.69 4.72
CA ALA A 703 4.39 -20.88 4.38
C ALA A 703 4.58 -20.65 2.87
N PHE A 704 3.97 -21.49 2.02
CA PHE A 704 4.10 -21.44 0.57
C PHE A 704 2.91 -20.75 -0.11
N LYS A 705 1.83 -20.48 0.65
CA LYS A 705 0.54 -19.98 0.13
C LYS A 705 0.00 -20.88 -0.99
N GLU A 706 0.23 -22.19 -0.87
CA GLU A 706 -0.17 -23.20 -1.87
C GLU A 706 -1.54 -23.82 -1.58
N GLY A 707 -2.11 -23.59 -0.38
CA GLY A 707 -3.40 -24.11 0.05
C GLY A 707 -4.55 -23.10 -0.06
N GLU A 708 -5.71 -23.54 -0.53
CA GLU A 708 -6.96 -22.79 -0.44
C GLU A 708 -7.53 -22.88 0.99
N GLY A 709 -7.01 -22.10 1.94
CA GLY A 709 -7.62 -22.01 3.27
C GLY A 709 -6.81 -21.27 4.33
N PRO A 710 -7.45 -20.86 5.45
CA PRO A 710 -6.85 -20.03 6.50
C PRO A 710 -5.82 -20.76 7.39
N GLY A 711 -5.24 -21.88 6.92
CA GLY A 711 -4.14 -22.55 7.61
C GLY A 711 -4.45 -22.98 9.04
N VAL A 712 -5.62 -23.58 9.31
CA VAL A 712 -5.85 -24.29 10.56
C VAL A 712 -6.26 -25.71 10.23
N MET A 713 -5.36 -26.68 10.51
CA MET A 713 -5.69 -28.11 10.55
C MET A 713 -6.54 -28.43 11.77
#